data_AF-A0A7R5KRK0-F1
#
_entry.id   AF-A0A7R5KRK0-F1
#
_cell.length_a   1.000
_cell.length_b   1.000
_cell.length_c   1.000
_cell.angle_alpha   90.00
_cell.angle_beta   90.00
_cell.angle_gamma   90.00
#
_symmetry.space_group_name_H-M   'P 1'
#
loop_
_entity.id
_entity.type
_entity.pdbx_description
1 polymer ?
#
loop_
_entity_poly.entity_id
_entity_poly.type
_entity_poly.pdbx_seq_one_letter_code
_entity_poly.pdbx_strand_id
1 'polypeptide(L)'
;AAAVRTKELEESIEAERAAHLESNFTSKIIQLRIQELEEAVHVEKYRRAEALSDLEMIRKEFKELENAYEREKHNAQENLEKLNELERECFASNNEMKEVIEEKKVVIKDLSERLGNTEKTCKELEEELATAKKHQVFLTETYENNMRELELLLDSFAMSGQRTAGTCNDKDKPPSCSVLETLRCILTAYQNKLEDTSNEFEKMKALCKKMTEDLEISEEKVCTLRQDLKEAQDTLADASKELNHLHTKCADRETLIETLRTKLQDVQQCWEKEKVRATESENEIQKLTRAYQKDMEEKLTFLHSLYQCLVAGRVLIKQPEGILDRFSWSELCVVLQENVDALILDLSRANEKISHLEYICKNKSNTLKDLRQSQEDAFNEMAEQMKTQASCWQKEKTYLEQQCSCLLGGVHARAQEYHETAEKNKGKVRVLEKSQEKLALESVSVKNTLTQFQKEHSSLLAACALLAGALYPLYGQLCAMSSQRDLLQDQVNIYELVNQKIRTLVHALSDGEENSQNEVKIKKRKFQGLIYVFRRAVIAVLAAKRLKVLAQSSSSLFIWTNGLKEGIGIRVYVGESKGCEEEELNCVEELSWFTSSNLLAAIIGSVTELQDVINKPDTKSWLSGKLLVSAARNSFSKLMDKLNVIMETVPLDHSKCIIYLEKDSLVHSLAHGLHKINTRALEAGLWDRLSSMKNIESLQEQIFEFTQRLHTAEVERHSLRLQLAEFKWDFSEMKKEADKAQGLQEQLNMLKQKLITHEKFESVCEELNNALHREHQAQLLLNEQAQQLQELNNKLELHASEEADKTQVLSESVKSLSEATMELRRRDRFLRQQNRLLTQLEQDKRWLSKSIRDAESALCTAAKDKELIISHMKAVEAALHKVRDQALLPCAAAATNDFTLELPKLHLETFSEEGLKGRPEAAAFQAMIQSFMELYQVAVSRVETLVRETKSLQLHIAALKSRLQTACLHESDLTNGNKREFRPQCGSKREIQSDQSSVPDFLALQAEPDITYSVTQNRDSSLS
;
A
#
# COMPACT_ATOMS: atom_id res chain seq x y z
N ALA A 1 122.39 -68.03 16.77
CA ALA A 1 122.82 -66.87 15.96
C ALA A 1 121.93 -66.71 14.73
N ALA A 2 122.28 -67.25 13.56
CA ALA A 2 121.54 -67.01 12.30
C ALA A 2 120.02 -67.28 12.39
N ALA A 3 119.63 -68.46 12.89
CA ALA A 3 118.22 -68.85 13.04
C ALA A 3 117.40 -68.02 14.05
N VAL A 4 118.05 -67.19 14.87
CA VAL A 4 117.34 -66.26 15.77
C VAL A 4 117.02 -64.97 15.01
N ARG A 5 118.01 -64.42 14.29
CA ARG A 5 117.84 -63.21 13.46
C ARG A 5 116.79 -63.37 12.36
N THR A 6 116.65 -64.57 11.78
CA THR A 6 115.59 -64.83 10.80
C THR A 6 114.20 -64.79 11.44
N LYS A 7 114.05 -65.34 12.66
CA LYS A 7 112.78 -65.30 13.40
C LYS A 7 112.44 -63.88 13.88
N GLU A 8 113.43 -63.11 14.33
CA GLU A 8 113.29 -61.69 14.67
C GLU A 8 112.85 -60.86 13.45
N LEU A 9 113.36 -61.16 12.25
CA LEU A 9 112.93 -60.54 10.99
C LEU A 9 111.52 -60.95 10.57
N GLU A 10 111.17 -62.24 10.69
CA GLU A 10 109.82 -62.74 10.39
C GLU A 10 108.77 -62.10 11.31
N GLU A 11 109.05 -62.01 12.62
CA GLU A 11 108.18 -61.35 13.60
C GLU A 11 108.07 -59.84 13.35
N SER A 12 109.14 -59.17 12.94
CA SER A 12 109.11 -57.76 12.55
C SER A 12 108.28 -57.51 11.29
N ILE A 13 108.39 -58.38 10.27
CA ILE A 13 107.64 -58.27 9.02
C ILE A 13 106.15 -58.51 9.25
N GLU A 14 105.78 -59.47 10.11
CA GLU A 14 104.37 -59.74 10.41
C GLU A 14 103.75 -58.64 11.29
N ALA A 15 104.52 -58.04 12.21
CA ALA A 15 104.09 -56.85 12.94
C ALA A 15 103.88 -55.63 12.02
N GLU A 16 104.77 -55.42 11.04
CA GLU A 16 104.63 -54.36 10.03
C GLU A 16 103.40 -54.58 9.14
N ARG A 17 103.13 -55.82 8.73
CA ARG A 17 101.88 -56.20 8.02
C ARG A 17 100.63 -55.94 8.83
N ALA A 18 100.63 -56.29 10.12
CA ALA A 18 99.50 -56.03 11.01
C ALA A 18 99.23 -54.52 11.14
N ALA A 19 100.27 -53.72 11.41
CA ALA A 19 100.15 -52.26 11.47
C ALA A 19 99.69 -51.63 10.14
N HIS A 20 100.15 -52.15 9.00
CA HIS A 20 99.70 -51.71 7.68
C HIS A 20 98.21 -52.06 7.43
N LEU A 21 97.75 -53.24 7.87
CA LEU A 21 96.34 -53.63 7.78
C LEU A 21 95.45 -52.77 8.68
N GLU A 22 95.83 -52.54 9.93
CA GLU A 22 95.11 -51.64 10.85
C GLU A 22 95.04 -50.20 10.32
N SER A 23 96.14 -49.68 9.77
CA SER A 23 96.20 -48.38 9.10
C SER A 23 95.24 -48.31 7.89
N ASN A 24 95.21 -49.35 7.06
CA ASN A 24 94.32 -49.43 5.90
C ASN A 24 92.84 -49.52 6.30
N PHE A 25 92.48 -50.34 7.31
CA PHE A 25 91.12 -50.37 7.86
C PHE A 25 90.71 -49.02 8.46
N THR A 26 91.60 -48.37 9.22
CA THR A 26 91.34 -47.05 9.82
C THR A 26 91.14 -45.99 8.73
N SER A 27 91.99 -45.97 7.71
CA SER A 27 91.85 -45.10 6.53
C SER A 27 90.52 -45.32 5.82
N LYS A 28 90.09 -46.58 5.63
CA LYS A 28 88.82 -46.91 4.97
C LYS A 28 87.59 -46.55 5.80
N ILE A 29 87.66 -46.65 7.13
CA ILE A 29 86.62 -46.15 8.05
C ILE A 29 86.51 -44.62 7.96
N ILE A 30 87.65 -43.92 7.89
CA ILE A 30 87.68 -42.45 7.70
C ILE A 30 87.08 -42.06 6.34
N GLN A 31 87.42 -42.77 5.26
CA GLN A 31 86.84 -42.52 3.93
C GLN A 31 85.32 -42.71 3.91
N LEU A 32 84.81 -43.80 4.49
CA LEU A 32 83.36 -44.02 4.61
C LEU A 32 82.69 -42.91 5.43
N ARG A 33 83.31 -42.48 6.54
CA ARG A 33 82.75 -41.41 7.38
C ARG A 33 82.80 -40.03 6.71
N ILE A 34 83.76 -39.77 5.84
CA ILE A 34 83.78 -38.58 4.97
C ILE A 34 82.60 -38.64 4.01
N GLN A 35 82.38 -39.77 3.31
CA GLN A 35 81.26 -39.92 2.38
C GLN A 35 79.90 -39.74 3.08
N GLU A 36 79.69 -40.34 4.27
CA GLU A 36 78.47 -40.14 5.07
C GLU A 36 78.22 -38.66 5.42
N LEU A 37 79.29 -37.90 5.71
CA LEU A 37 79.20 -36.47 6.01
C LEU A 37 78.95 -35.64 4.74
N GLU A 38 79.54 -36.01 3.61
CA GLU A 38 79.26 -35.38 2.31
C GLU A 38 77.81 -35.59 1.88
N GLU A 39 77.29 -36.81 1.98
CA GLU A 39 75.88 -37.14 1.69
C GLU A 39 74.93 -36.37 2.62
N ALA A 40 75.21 -36.30 3.92
CA ALA A 40 74.43 -35.50 4.86
C ALA A 40 74.45 -34.00 4.52
N VAL A 41 75.62 -33.45 4.16
CA VAL A 41 75.76 -32.04 3.72
C VAL A 41 75.02 -31.80 2.40
N HIS A 42 74.94 -32.78 1.50
CA HIS A 42 74.16 -32.66 0.27
C HIS A 42 72.64 -32.65 0.54
N VAL A 43 72.14 -33.50 1.43
CA VAL A 43 70.73 -33.49 1.88
C VAL A 43 70.37 -32.15 2.54
N GLU A 44 71.23 -31.63 3.41
CA GLU A 44 70.94 -30.38 4.13
C GLU A 44 71.05 -29.14 3.22
N LYS A 45 71.92 -29.17 2.19
CA LYS A 45 71.92 -28.17 1.10
C LYS A 45 70.60 -28.19 0.32
N TYR A 46 70.03 -29.37 0.04
CA TYR A 46 68.75 -29.49 -0.66
C TYR A 46 67.59 -28.91 0.17
N ARG A 47 67.47 -29.34 1.44
CA ARG A 47 66.47 -28.80 2.38
C ARG A 47 66.58 -27.29 2.56
N ARG A 48 67.80 -26.74 2.58
CA ARG A 48 68.01 -25.28 2.62
C ARG A 48 67.53 -24.58 1.34
N ALA A 49 67.67 -25.20 0.18
CA ALA A 49 67.16 -24.63 -1.07
C ALA A 49 65.62 -24.70 -1.14
N GLU A 50 65.03 -25.80 -0.69
CA GLU A 50 63.58 -26.00 -0.53
C GLU A 50 62.99 -24.93 0.41
N ALA A 51 63.50 -24.79 1.63
CA ALA A 51 63.07 -23.78 2.59
C ALA A 51 63.28 -22.32 2.11
N LEU A 52 64.27 -22.06 1.25
CA LEU A 52 64.44 -20.74 0.62
C LEU A 52 63.39 -20.48 -0.46
N SER A 53 63.01 -21.50 -1.24
CA SER A 53 61.92 -21.43 -2.21
C SER A 53 60.57 -21.16 -1.52
N ASP A 54 60.29 -21.84 -0.41
CA ASP A 54 59.07 -21.64 0.37
C ASP A 54 59.00 -20.21 0.96
N LEU A 55 60.12 -19.70 1.48
CA LEU A 55 60.21 -18.31 1.97
C LEU A 55 60.04 -17.28 0.84
N GLU A 56 60.48 -17.56 -0.38
CA GLU A 56 60.27 -16.69 -1.54
C GLU A 56 58.79 -16.69 -1.98
N MET A 57 58.14 -17.86 -1.96
CA MET A 57 56.70 -18.00 -2.21
C MET A 57 55.86 -17.25 -1.18
N ILE A 58 56.14 -17.45 0.12
CA ILE A 58 55.46 -16.74 1.22
C ILE A 58 55.69 -15.22 1.11
N ARG A 59 56.90 -14.77 0.76
CA ARG A 59 57.20 -13.34 0.51
C ARG A 59 56.36 -12.78 -0.65
N LYS A 60 56.15 -13.57 -1.71
CA LYS A 60 55.30 -13.17 -2.84
C LYS A 60 53.84 -13.06 -2.43
N GLU A 61 53.30 -14.02 -1.68
CA GLU A 61 51.93 -14.00 -1.16
C GLU A 61 51.68 -12.79 -0.24
N PHE A 62 52.62 -12.47 0.67
CA PHE A 62 52.53 -11.25 1.49
C PHE A 62 52.49 -9.96 0.64
N LYS A 63 53.27 -9.90 -0.44
CA LYS A 63 53.26 -8.74 -1.36
C LYS A 63 51.96 -8.64 -2.16
N GLU A 64 51.36 -9.77 -2.55
CA GLU A 64 50.04 -9.78 -3.22
C GLU A 64 48.92 -9.38 -2.24
N LEU A 65 49.01 -9.78 -0.97
CA LEU A 65 48.11 -9.36 0.11
C LEU A 65 48.24 -7.85 0.42
N GLU A 66 49.46 -7.32 0.48
CA GLU A 66 49.72 -5.88 0.67
C GLU A 66 49.15 -5.05 -0.50
N ASN A 67 49.35 -5.51 -1.74
CA ASN A 67 48.74 -4.92 -2.95
C ASN A 67 47.20 -5.05 -2.98
N ALA A 68 46.61 -6.04 -2.30
CA ALA A 68 45.15 -6.14 -2.14
C ALA A 68 44.64 -5.16 -1.07
N TYR A 69 45.34 -5.05 0.06
CA TYR A 69 45.01 -4.14 1.15
C TYR A 69 45.08 -2.66 0.72
N GLU A 70 46.12 -2.24 0.00
CA GLU A 70 46.23 -0.86 -0.48
C GLU A 70 45.17 -0.51 -1.55
N ARG A 71 44.77 -1.48 -2.39
CA ARG A 71 43.61 -1.30 -3.29
C ARG A 71 42.31 -1.14 -2.51
N GLU A 72 42.06 -1.98 -1.51
CA GLU A 72 40.82 -1.89 -0.73
C GLU A 72 40.75 -0.63 0.15
N LYS A 73 41.89 -0.17 0.64
CA LYS A 73 42.05 1.14 1.30
C LYS A 73 41.75 2.30 0.34
N HIS A 74 42.17 2.21 -0.94
CA HIS A 74 41.81 3.19 -1.96
C HIS A 74 40.31 3.15 -2.31
N ASN A 75 39.73 1.95 -2.47
CA ASN A 75 38.28 1.76 -2.66
C ASN A 75 37.48 2.37 -1.49
N ALA A 76 37.92 2.14 -0.26
CA ALA A 76 37.29 2.69 0.94
C ALA A 76 37.35 4.23 0.98
N GLN A 77 38.46 4.83 0.53
CA GLN A 77 38.59 6.29 0.40
C GLN A 77 37.65 6.85 -0.67
N GLU A 78 37.59 6.25 -1.86
CA GLU A 78 36.61 6.66 -2.89
C GLU A 78 35.16 6.54 -2.40
N ASN A 79 34.85 5.48 -1.65
CA ASN A 79 33.51 5.26 -1.12
C ASN A 79 33.16 6.27 -0.01
N LEU A 80 34.14 6.71 0.79
CA LEU A 80 33.98 7.81 1.73
C LEU A 80 33.71 9.13 1.00
N GLU A 81 34.44 9.41 -0.09
CA GLU A 81 34.25 10.62 -0.90
C GLU A 81 32.88 10.65 -1.60
N LYS A 82 32.45 9.52 -2.18
CA LYS A 82 31.10 9.36 -2.75
C LYS A 82 30.00 9.54 -1.69
N LEU A 83 30.21 9.03 -0.47
CA LEU A 83 29.29 9.23 0.65
C LEU A 83 29.22 10.71 1.07
N ASN A 84 30.35 11.41 1.09
CA ASN A 84 30.43 12.85 1.40
C ASN A 84 29.83 13.75 0.31
N GLU A 85 29.76 13.28 -0.95
CA GLU A 85 29.01 13.93 -2.03
C GLU A 85 27.51 13.75 -1.81
N LEU A 86 27.05 12.50 -1.62
CA LEU A 86 25.64 12.17 -1.34
C LEU A 86 25.10 12.84 -0.06
N GLU A 87 25.92 12.99 0.99
CA GLU A 87 25.52 13.75 2.19
C GLU A 87 25.31 15.24 1.85
N ARG A 88 26.18 15.84 1.01
CA ARG A 88 26.02 17.23 0.56
C ARG A 88 24.81 17.43 -0.36
N GLU A 89 24.56 16.51 -1.28
CA GLU A 89 23.35 16.51 -2.12
C GLU A 89 22.08 16.40 -1.26
N CYS A 90 22.07 15.50 -0.27
CA CYS A 90 20.98 15.36 0.68
C CYS A 90 20.78 16.63 1.53
N PHE A 91 21.85 17.30 1.96
CA PHE A 91 21.75 18.59 2.67
C PHE A 91 21.24 19.71 1.75
N ALA A 92 21.62 19.74 0.48
CA ALA A 92 21.14 20.73 -0.49
C ALA A 92 19.64 20.56 -0.74
N SER A 93 19.18 19.36 -1.10
CA SER A 93 17.76 19.06 -1.32
C SER A 93 16.90 19.28 -0.07
N ASN A 94 17.42 18.97 1.12
CA ASN A 94 16.74 19.27 2.40
C ASN A 94 16.68 20.79 2.69
N ASN A 95 17.55 21.61 2.13
CA ASN A 95 17.46 23.08 2.24
C ASN A 95 16.48 23.66 1.23
N GLU A 96 16.52 23.20 -0.03
CA GLU A 96 15.53 23.53 -1.06
C GLU A 96 14.10 23.18 -0.61
N MET A 97 13.90 21.98 -0.03
CA MET A 97 12.63 21.56 0.57
C MET A 97 12.18 22.48 1.72
N LYS A 98 13.10 23.05 2.52
CA LYS A 98 12.74 24.03 3.56
C LYS A 98 12.31 25.37 2.97
N GLU A 99 12.98 25.85 1.93
CA GLU A 99 12.58 27.08 1.23
C GLU A 99 11.19 26.91 0.63
N VAL A 100 10.92 25.80 -0.06
CA VAL A 100 9.56 25.45 -0.53
C VAL A 100 8.56 25.37 0.61
N ILE A 101 8.90 24.79 1.77
CA ILE A 101 8.01 24.76 2.95
C ILE A 101 7.70 26.16 3.49
N GLU A 102 8.68 27.08 3.54
CA GLU A 102 8.42 28.47 3.94
C GLU A 102 7.61 29.25 2.89
N GLU A 103 7.85 29.05 1.59
CA GLU A 103 7.00 29.60 0.52
C GLU A 103 5.54 29.13 0.67
N LYS A 104 5.30 27.82 0.87
CA LYS A 104 3.95 27.29 1.08
C LYS A 104 3.32 27.84 2.36
N LYS A 105 4.06 28.08 3.43
CA LYS A 105 3.56 28.77 4.64
C LYS A 105 3.16 30.21 4.35
N VAL A 106 3.91 30.96 3.55
CA VAL A 106 3.56 32.33 3.13
C VAL A 106 2.26 32.31 2.30
N VAL A 107 2.11 31.37 1.37
CA VAL A 107 0.86 31.20 0.58
C VAL A 107 -0.33 30.81 1.48
N ILE A 108 -0.14 29.90 2.44
CA ILE A 108 -1.19 29.53 3.42
C ILE A 108 -1.58 30.75 4.27
N LYS A 109 -0.63 31.62 4.62
CA LYS A 109 -0.91 32.85 5.36
C LYS A 109 -1.73 33.85 4.52
N ASP A 110 -1.36 34.09 3.25
CA ASP A 110 -2.16 34.93 2.32
C ASP A 110 -3.59 34.41 2.19
N LEU A 111 -3.75 33.11 1.93
CA LEU A 111 -5.07 32.49 1.81
C LEU A 111 -5.88 32.58 3.11
N SER A 112 -5.24 32.49 4.28
CA SER A 112 -5.90 32.67 5.58
C SER A 112 -6.33 34.12 5.82
N GLU A 113 -5.50 35.10 5.44
CA GLU A 113 -5.82 36.52 5.55
C GLU A 113 -6.95 36.91 4.59
N ARG A 114 -6.91 36.39 3.35
CA ARG A 114 -8.00 36.53 2.37
C ARG A 114 -9.30 35.88 2.85
N LEU A 115 -9.24 34.69 3.46
CA LEU A 115 -10.41 34.02 4.03
C LEU A 115 -11.04 34.87 5.15
N GLY A 116 -10.22 35.35 6.10
CA GLY A 116 -10.68 36.23 7.18
C GLY A 116 -11.22 37.58 6.69
N ASN A 117 -10.74 38.08 5.55
CA ASN A 117 -11.31 39.27 4.91
C ASN A 117 -12.63 38.95 4.17
N THR A 118 -12.77 37.80 3.53
CA THR A 118 -14.07 37.37 2.98
C THR A 118 -15.11 37.16 4.09
N GLU A 119 -14.72 36.61 5.23
CA GLU A 119 -15.60 36.41 6.39
C GLU A 119 -16.11 37.75 6.98
N LYS A 120 -15.27 38.81 6.96
CA LYS A 120 -15.73 40.18 7.28
C LYS A 120 -16.73 40.68 6.27
N THR A 121 -16.44 40.59 4.96
CA THR A 121 -17.39 41.06 3.93
C THR A 121 -18.71 40.29 3.95
N CYS A 122 -18.72 39.02 4.37
CA CYS A 122 -19.96 38.28 4.61
C CYS A 122 -20.76 38.87 5.77
N LYS A 123 -20.11 39.21 6.89
CA LYS A 123 -20.78 39.84 8.05
C LYS A 123 -21.26 41.26 7.74
N GLU A 124 -20.50 42.02 6.98
CA GLU A 124 -20.90 43.35 6.46
C GLU A 124 -22.15 43.21 5.57
N LEU A 125 -22.22 42.20 4.70
CA LEU A 125 -23.41 41.90 3.88
C LEU A 125 -24.59 41.34 4.70
N GLU A 126 -24.36 40.59 5.78
CA GLU A 126 -25.39 40.15 6.72
C GLU A 126 -25.98 41.33 7.51
N GLU A 127 -25.15 42.28 7.92
CA GLU A 127 -25.58 43.55 8.53
C GLU A 127 -26.36 44.42 7.54
N GLU A 128 -25.88 44.57 6.30
CA GLU A 128 -26.63 45.27 5.23
C GLU A 128 -27.98 44.59 4.97
N LEU A 129 -28.03 43.25 4.85
CA LEU A 129 -29.26 42.48 4.70
C LEU A 129 -30.23 42.69 5.88
N ALA A 130 -29.72 42.74 7.10
CA ALA A 130 -30.52 43.04 8.29
C ALA A 130 -31.08 44.48 8.28
N THR A 131 -30.33 45.46 7.75
CA THR A 131 -30.88 46.81 7.54
C THR A 131 -31.88 46.86 6.38
N ALA A 132 -31.70 46.07 5.33
CA ALA A 132 -32.63 45.97 4.21
C ALA A 132 -33.96 45.31 4.65
N LYS A 133 -33.92 44.23 5.43
CA LYS A 133 -35.10 43.64 6.08
C LYS A 133 -35.85 44.68 6.94
N LYS A 134 -35.15 45.50 7.72
CA LYS A 134 -35.77 46.59 8.51
C LYS A 134 -36.42 47.67 7.64
N HIS A 135 -35.81 48.05 6.52
CA HIS A 135 -36.44 48.97 5.55
C HIS A 135 -37.66 48.34 4.86
N GLN A 136 -37.63 47.03 4.58
CA GLN A 136 -38.78 46.30 4.03
C GLN A 136 -39.95 46.30 5.03
N VAL A 137 -39.70 45.99 6.31
CA VAL A 137 -40.72 46.02 7.37
C VAL A 137 -41.31 47.43 7.54
N PHE A 138 -40.48 48.48 7.51
CA PHE A 138 -40.95 49.87 7.55
C PHE A 138 -41.79 50.24 6.31
N LEU A 139 -41.43 49.73 5.13
CA LEU A 139 -42.21 49.92 3.90
C LEU A 139 -43.54 49.16 3.93
N THR A 140 -43.61 47.95 4.49
CA THR A 140 -44.88 47.23 4.67
C THR A 140 -45.76 47.88 5.73
N GLU A 141 -45.19 48.30 6.86
CA GLU A 141 -45.94 49.01 7.93
C GLU A 141 -46.50 50.34 7.41
N THR A 142 -45.71 51.13 6.66
CA THR A 142 -46.23 52.35 6.03
C THR A 142 -47.25 52.05 4.93
N TYR A 143 -47.13 50.95 4.18
CA TYR A 143 -48.16 50.54 3.21
C TYR A 143 -49.47 50.13 3.89
N GLU A 144 -49.41 49.40 5.00
CA GLU A 144 -50.59 49.07 5.81
C GLU A 144 -51.22 50.29 6.46
N ASN A 145 -50.43 51.21 7.00
CA ASN A 145 -50.95 52.46 7.58
C ASN A 145 -51.65 53.30 6.51
N ASN A 146 -51.07 53.42 5.31
CA ASN A 146 -51.72 54.05 4.15
C ASN A 146 -53.03 53.33 3.75
N MET A 147 -53.05 52.00 3.75
CA MET A 147 -54.27 51.21 3.47
C MET A 147 -55.35 51.43 4.54
N ARG A 148 -54.98 51.45 5.82
CA ARG A 148 -55.91 51.73 6.94
C ARG A 148 -56.45 53.16 6.89
N GLU A 149 -55.66 54.15 6.46
CA GLU A 149 -56.16 55.50 6.17
C GLU A 149 -57.13 55.53 4.97
N LEU A 150 -56.89 54.70 3.95
CA LEU A 150 -57.77 54.54 2.78
C LEU A 150 -59.10 53.86 3.16
N GLU A 151 -59.08 52.88 4.04
CA GLU A 151 -60.26 52.24 4.63
C GLU A 151 -61.06 53.21 5.51
N LEU A 152 -60.39 54.00 6.36
CA LEU A 152 -61.03 55.07 7.15
C LEU A 152 -61.65 56.17 6.28
N LEU A 153 -61.01 56.51 5.15
CA LEU A 153 -61.60 57.39 4.13
C LEU A 153 -62.85 56.78 3.50
N LEU A 154 -62.83 55.50 3.12
CA LEU A 154 -63.99 54.80 2.56
C LEU A 154 -65.17 54.74 3.54
N ASP A 155 -64.92 54.42 4.82
CA ASP A 155 -65.95 54.45 5.88
C ASP A 155 -66.50 55.87 6.10
N SER A 156 -65.68 56.91 5.96
CA SER A 156 -66.15 58.30 6.05
C SER A 156 -67.15 58.68 4.94
N PHE A 157 -67.02 58.07 3.75
CA PHE A 157 -67.98 58.25 2.66
C PHE A 157 -69.28 57.45 2.86
N ALA A 158 -69.25 56.35 3.62
CA ALA A 158 -70.44 55.54 3.90
C ALA A 158 -71.47 56.24 4.81
N MET A 159 -71.07 57.26 5.58
CA MET A 159 -71.86 57.85 6.66
C MET A 159 -72.22 59.34 6.50
N SER A 160 -72.47 59.81 5.26
CA SER A 160 -72.91 61.21 4.98
C SER A 160 -74.21 61.33 4.16
N GLY A 161 -75.06 60.30 4.17
CA GLY A 161 -76.30 60.21 3.38
C GLY A 161 -77.48 61.08 3.83
N GLN A 162 -77.31 62.36 4.18
CA GLN A 162 -78.44 63.24 4.58
C GLN A 162 -78.35 64.68 4.05
N ARG A 163 -79.48 65.17 3.50
CA ARG A 163 -79.57 66.44 2.77
C ARG A 163 -79.72 67.67 3.69
N THR A 164 -78.96 68.72 3.44
CA THR A 164 -79.37 70.12 3.63
C THR A 164 -78.86 70.99 2.47
N ALA A 165 -79.62 72.02 2.09
CA ALA A 165 -79.37 72.83 0.89
C ALA A 165 -78.41 74.01 1.14
N GLY A 166 -77.71 74.47 0.09
CA GLY A 166 -76.93 75.71 0.11
C GLY A 166 -76.16 75.98 -1.19
N THR A 167 -76.53 77.04 -1.88
CA THR A 167 -75.79 77.80 -2.93
C THR A 167 -74.25 77.66 -2.93
N CYS A 168 -73.54 77.63 -4.07
CA CYS A 168 -73.66 78.54 -5.22
C CYS A 168 -73.00 78.01 -6.52
N ASN A 169 -72.98 78.85 -7.56
CA ASN A 169 -72.38 78.74 -8.92
C ASN A 169 -70.94 78.12 -8.94
N ASP A 170 -70.39 77.60 -10.05
CA ASP A 170 -70.56 78.01 -11.46
C ASP A 170 -70.27 76.88 -12.50
N LYS A 171 -70.08 77.24 -13.77
CA LYS A 171 -70.28 76.42 -14.98
C LYS A 171 -69.01 75.85 -15.68
N ASP A 172 -69.19 74.62 -16.20
CA ASP A 172 -68.57 73.97 -17.38
C ASP A 172 -67.02 73.90 -17.58
N LYS A 173 -66.42 72.71 -17.31
CA LYS A 173 -65.45 71.99 -18.20
C LYS A 173 -65.12 70.54 -17.73
N PRO A 174 -64.56 69.65 -18.57
CA PRO A 174 -64.74 68.19 -18.44
C PRO A 174 -63.64 67.43 -17.66
N PRO A 175 -63.94 66.23 -17.13
CA PRO A 175 -62.97 65.32 -16.51
C PRO A 175 -62.34 64.36 -17.52
N SER A 176 -61.04 64.49 -17.78
CA SER A 176 -60.29 63.50 -18.58
C SER A 176 -58.79 63.35 -18.26
N CYS A 177 -58.20 64.24 -17.46
CA CYS A 177 -56.74 64.25 -17.24
C CYS A 177 -56.27 63.25 -16.16
N SER A 178 -56.99 63.12 -15.05
CA SER A 178 -56.58 62.30 -13.89
C SER A 178 -56.49 60.80 -14.18
N VAL A 179 -57.35 60.27 -15.06
CA VAL A 179 -57.38 58.84 -15.43
C VAL A 179 -56.20 58.48 -16.35
N LEU A 180 -55.81 59.40 -17.25
CA LEU A 180 -54.63 59.20 -18.09
C LEU A 180 -53.33 59.26 -17.28
N GLU A 181 -53.22 60.19 -16.32
CA GLU A 181 -52.02 60.30 -15.50
C GLU A 181 -51.87 59.11 -14.53
N THR A 182 -52.96 58.60 -13.95
CA THR A 182 -52.91 57.37 -13.15
C THR A 182 -52.57 56.14 -13.98
N LEU A 183 -53.13 55.97 -15.19
CA LEU A 183 -52.70 54.91 -16.12
C LEU A 183 -51.23 55.04 -16.50
N ARG A 184 -50.73 56.26 -16.71
CA ARG A 184 -49.31 56.53 -17.00
C ARG A 184 -48.40 56.11 -15.84
N CYS A 185 -48.74 56.46 -14.60
CA CYS A 185 -48.01 56.05 -13.41
C CYS A 185 -48.03 54.52 -13.20
N ILE A 186 -49.18 53.87 -13.45
CA ILE A 186 -49.31 52.41 -13.37
C ILE A 186 -48.45 51.72 -14.44
N LEU A 187 -48.44 52.23 -15.68
CA LEU A 187 -47.60 51.70 -16.76
C LEU A 187 -46.10 51.87 -16.46
N THR A 188 -45.65 53.02 -15.94
CA THR A 188 -44.24 53.16 -15.54
C THR A 188 -43.89 52.30 -14.33
N ALA A 189 -44.81 52.08 -13.38
CA ALA A 189 -44.58 51.15 -12.27
C ALA A 189 -44.43 49.69 -12.74
N TYR A 190 -45.23 49.25 -13.72
CA TYR A 190 -45.07 47.93 -14.34
C TYR A 190 -43.78 47.84 -15.17
N GLN A 191 -43.42 48.89 -15.91
CA GLN A 191 -42.20 48.91 -16.71
C GLN A 191 -40.94 48.91 -15.84
N ASN A 192 -40.92 49.65 -14.73
CA ASN A 192 -39.86 49.59 -13.74
C ASN A 192 -39.75 48.17 -13.13
N LYS A 193 -40.87 47.54 -12.74
CA LYS A 193 -40.84 46.14 -12.25
C LYS A 193 -40.31 45.14 -13.30
N LEU A 194 -40.54 45.38 -14.59
CA LEU A 194 -39.97 44.57 -15.66
C LEU A 194 -38.46 44.78 -15.79
N GLU A 195 -37.99 46.02 -15.66
CA GLU A 195 -36.57 46.38 -15.64
C GLU A 195 -35.88 45.78 -14.39
N ASP A 196 -36.47 45.89 -13.21
CA ASP A 196 -35.96 45.32 -11.95
C ASP A 196 -35.84 43.80 -12.03
N THR A 197 -36.87 43.10 -12.52
CA THR A 197 -36.84 41.64 -12.70
C THR A 197 -35.88 41.18 -13.80
N SER A 198 -35.67 41.99 -14.85
CA SER A 198 -34.62 41.78 -15.85
C SER A 198 -33.21 41.92 -15.26
N ASN A 199 -33.00 42.94 -14.42
CA ASN A 199 -31.73 43.17 -13.71
C ASN A 199 -31.44 42.06 -12.69
N GLU A 200 -32.43 41.60 -11.93
CA GLU A 200 -32.32 40.41 -11.07
C GLU A 200 -31.95 39.16 -11.87
N PHE A 201 -32.56 38.96 -13.05
CA PHE A 201 -32.26 37.82 -13.91
C PHE A 201 -30.81 37.85 -14.43
N GLU A 202 -30.30 38.99 -14.89
CA GLU A 202 -28.90 39.12 -15.32
C GLU A 202 -27.90 38.97 -14.15
N LYS A 203 -28.22 39.45 -12.94
CA LYS A 203 -27.42 39.14 -11.72
C LYS A 203 -27.37 37.64 -11.45
N MET A 204 -28.52 36.96 -11.47
CA MET A 204 -28.61 35.53 -11.18
C MET A 204 -27.93 34.68 -12.27
N LYS A 205 -27.98 35.13 -13.53
CA LYS A 205 -27.25 34.55 -14.67
C LYS A 205 -25.74 34.74 -14.55
N ALA A 206 -25.27 35.90 -14.08
CA ALA A 206 -23.85 36.13 -13.76
C ALA A 206 -23.38 35.25 -12.59
N LEU A 207 -24.21 35.09 -11.53
CA LEU A 207 -23.96 34.15 -10.43
C LEU A 207 -23.89 32.70 -10.92
N CYS A 208 -24.81 32.26 -11.77
CA CYS A 208 -24.76 30.92 -12.37
C CYS A 208 -23.48 30.70 -13.18
N LYS A 209 -23.05 31.69 -13.99
CA LYS A 209 -21.81 31.60 -14.77
C LYS A 209 -20.58 31.50 -13.88
N LYS A 210 -20.50 32.34 -12.83
CA LYS A 210 -19.42 32.26 -11.84
C LYS A 210 -19.43 30.89 -11.13
N MET A 211 -20.61 30.40 -10.74
CA MET A 211 -20.75 29.08 -10.11
C MET A 211 -20.29 27.95 -11.03
N THR A 212 -20.51 28.02 -12.35
CA THR A 212 -19.95 27.03 -13.30
C THR A 212 -18.43 27.15 -13.45
N GLU A 213 -17.87 28.36 -13.46
CA GLU A 213 -16.42 28.59 -13.50
C GLU A 213 -15.73 28.06 -12.22
N ASP A 214 -16.32 28.33 -11.05
CA ASP A 214 -15.88 27.77 -9.76
C ASP A 214 -16.00 26.22 -9.73
N LEU A 215 -16.98 25.63 -10.44
CA LEU A 215 -17.17 24.19 -10.56
C LEU A 215 -16.09 23.54 -11.43
N GLU A 216 -15.81 24.09 -12.62
CA GLU A 216 -14.72 23.61 -13.50
C GLU A 216 -13.37 23.67 -12.79
N ILE A 217 -13.09 24.78 -12.08
CA ILE A 217 -11.90 24.94 -11.22
C ILE A 217 -11.86 23.90 -10.09
N SER A 218 -13.01 23.41 -9.60
CA SER A 218 -13.07 22.35 -8.59
C SER A 218 -12.83 20.96 -9.18
N GLU A 219 -13.34 20.66 -10.38
CA GLU A 219 -13.09 19.40 -11.07
C GLU A 219 -11.62 19.27 -11.49
N GLU A 220 -11.01 20.35 -11.97
CA GLU A 220 -9.59 20.38 -12.34
C GLU A 220 -8.69 20.08 -11.13
N LYS A 221 -8.98 20.69 -9.96
CA LYS A 221 -8.29 20.38 -8.69
C LYS A 221 -8.51 18.94 -8.21
N VAL A 222 -9.69 18.36 -8.45
CA VAL A 222 -9.94 16.93 -8.15
C VAL A 222 -9.18 16.03 -9.11
N CYS A 223 -8.91 16.47 -10.34
CA CYS A 223 -8.07 15.76 -11.29
C CYS A 223 -6.59 15.81 -10.91
N THR A 224 -6.05 16.98 -10.52
CA THR A 224 -4.66 17.05 -10.02
C THR A 224 -4.48 16.22 -8.75
N LEU A 225 -5.37 16.35 -7.75
CA LEU A 225 -5.30 15.56 -6.51
C LEU A 225 -5.39 14.05 -6.75
N ARG A 226 -6.09 13.59 -7.80
CA ARG A 226 -6.09 12.17 -8.22
C ARG A 226 -4.77 11.74 -8.86
N GLN A 227 -4.10 12.63 -9.59
CA GLN A 227 -2.81 12.37 -10.18
C GLN A 227 -1.71 12.35 -9.10
N ASP A 228 -1.69 13.35 -8.22
CA ASP A 228 -0.80 13.44 -7.06
C ASP A 228 -0.94 12.20 -6.15
N LEU A 229 -2.18 11.77 -5.86
CA LEU A 229 -2.45 10.58 -5.04
C LEU A 229 -2.00 9.29 -5.74
N LYS A 230 -2.08 9.22 -7.07
CA LYS A 230 -1.58 8.06 -7.82
C LYS A 230 -0.05 8.03 -7.81
N GLU A 231 0.61 9.16 -8.03
CA GLU A 231 2.07 9.27 -8.00
C GLU A 231 2.62 8.98 -6.60
N ALA A 232 1.93 9.42 -5.54
CA ALA A 232 2.19 9.02 -4.15
C ALA A 232 1.97 7.51 -3.89
N GLN A 233 1.02 6.87 -4.59
CA GLN A 233 0.77 5.43 -4.48
C GLN A 233 1.82 4.59 -5.24
N ASP A 234 2.24 5.05 -6.42
CA ASP A 234 3.27 4.38 -7.24
C ASP A 234 4.65 4.51 -6.55
N THR A 235 5.01 5.70 -6.03
CA THR A 235 6.24 5.89 -5.24
C THR A 235 6.25 5.11 -3.92
N LEU A 236 5.10 4.97 -3.24
CA LEU A 236 4.97 4.09 -2.07
C LEU A 236 5.17 2.61 -2.44
N ALA A 237 4.73 2.19 -3.63
CA ALA A 237 4.95 0.84 -4.11
C ALA A 237 6.43 0.57 -4.45
N ASP A 238 7.16 1.55 -4.98
CA ASP A 238 8.61 1.46 -5.21
C ASP A 238 9.42 1.49 -3.92
N ALA A 239 9.11 2.39 -2.98
CA ALA A 239 9.73 2.38 -1.64
C ALA A 239 9.49 1.05 -0.89
N SER A 240 8.34 0.40 -1.11
CA SER A 240 8.07 -0.95 -0.60
C SER A 240 8.96 -2.02 -1.25
N LYS A 241 9.24 -1.94 -2.56
CA LYS A 241 10.20 -2.84 -3.23
C LYS A 241 11.62 -2.67 -2.67
N GLU A 242 12.05 -1.43 -2.45
CA GLU A 242 13.35 -1.13 -1.84
C GLU A 242 13.44 -1.62 -0.39
N LEU A 243 12.40 -1.40 0.43
CA LEU A 243 12.34 -1.90 1.82
C LEU A 243 12.46 -3.44 1.88
N ASN A 244 11.84 -4.15 0.95
CA ASN A 244 11.94 -5.61 0.84
C ASN A 244 13.35 -6.04 0.37
N HIS A 245 13.96 -5.31 -0.57
CA HIS A 245 15.32 -5.57 -1.02
C HIS A 245 16.39 -5.28 0.06
N LEU A 246 16.15 -4.29 0.91
CA LEU A 246 16.96 -4.03 2.10
C LEU A 246 16.77 -5.12 3.15
N HIS A 247 15.55 -5.63 3.37
CA HIS A 247 15.31 -6.78 4.24
C HIS A 247 16.07 -8.04 3.78
N THR A 248 16.05 -8.38 2.48
CA THR A 248 16.83 -9.52 1.98
C THR A 248 18.33 -9.30 2.18
N LYS A 249 18.86 -8.10 1.86
CA LYS A 249 20.28 -7.75 2.10
C LYS A 249 20.66 -7.78 3.58
N CYS A 250 19.75 -7.47 4.49
CA CYS A 250 19.97 -7.59 5.93
C CYS A 250 20.03 -9.06 6.35
N ALA A 251 19.11 -9.91 5.89
CA ALA A 251 19.14 -11.35 6.16
C ALA A 251 20.42 -12.01 5.61
N ASP A 252 20.82 -11.67 4.38
CA ASP A 252 22.09 -12.15 3.78
C ASP A 252 23.29 -11.79 4.66
N ARG A 253 23.37 -10.53 5.12
CA ARG A 253 24.41 -10.04 6.03
C ARG A 253 24.36 -10.75 7.40
N GLU A 254 23.18 -11.05 7.92
CA GLU A 254 23.02 -11.74 9.20
C GLU A 254 23.49 -13.20 9.11
N THR A 255 23.20 -13.91 8.02
CA THR A 255 23.77 -15.26 7.78
C THR A 255 25.30 -15.23 7.62
N LEU A 256 25.85 -14.19 6.98
CA LEU A 256 27.30 -13.98 6.88
C LEU A 256 27.93 -13.70 8.25
N ILE A 257 27.29 -12.88 9.10
CA ILE A 257 27.73 -12.60 10.47
C ILE A 257 27.77 -13.88 11.30
N GLU A 258 26.73 -14.72 11.26
CA GLU A 258 26.72 -15.97 12.02
C GLU A 258 27.73 -17.01 11.46
N THR A 259 27.98 -16.99 10.15
CA THR A 259 29.07 -17.76 9.50
C THR A 259 30.47 -17.27 9.92
N LEU A 260 30.65 -15.97 10.16
CA LEU A 260 31.89 -15.40 10.70
C LEU A 260 32.04 -15.67 12.19
N ARG A 261 30.94 -15.67 12.95
CA ARG A 261 30.89 -15.95 14.39
C ARG A 261 31.28 -17.39 14.72
N THR A 262 30.73 -18.34 13.96
CA THR A 262 31.11 -19.77 14.06
C THR A 262 32.59 -19.97 13.72
N LYS A 263 33.08 -19.40 12.61
CA LYS A 263 34.52 -19.42 12.28
C LYS A 263 35.41 -18.80 13.36
N LEU A 264 34.99 -17.71 13.99
CA LEU A 264 35.71 -17.09 15.11
C LEU A 264 35.79 -18.05 16.32
N GLN A 265 34.69 -18.75 16.62
CA GLN A 265 34.62 -19.73 17.70
C GLN A 265 35.50 -20.97 17.41
N ASP A 266 35.58 -21.42 16.17
CA ASP A 266 36.49 -22.49 15.75
C ASP A 266 37.96 -22.07 15.87
N VAL A 267 38.31 -20.86 15.43
CA VAL A 267 39.66 -20.29 15.58
C VAL A 267 40.02 -20.15 17.06
N GLN A 268 39.09 -19.71 17.92
CA GLN A 268 39.31 -19.63 19.37
C GLN A 268 39.56 -21.01 20.00
N GLN A 269 38.81 -22.05 19.59
CA GLN A 269 39.07 -23.42 20.03
C GLN A 269 40.43 -23.96 19.56
N CYS A 270 40.85 -23.63 18.33
CA CYS A 270 42.15 -23.99 17.81
C CYS A 270 43.29 -23.28 18.55
N TRP A 271 43.11 -22.00 18.92
CA TRP A 271 44.07 -21.25 19.73
C TRP A 271 44.21 -21.81 21.15
N GLU A 272 43.12 -22.15 21.84
CA GLU A 272 43.21 -22.80 23.17
C GLU A 272 43.89 -24.18 23.08
N LYS A 273 43.67 -24.96 22.01
CA LYS A 273 44.38 -26.22 21.76
C LYS A 273 45.88 -26.01 21.53
N GLU A 274 46.28 -24.95 20.81
CA GLU A 274 47.70 -24.63 20.60
C GLU A 274 48.37 -24.11 21.87
N LYS A 275 47.66 -23.30 22.65
CA LYS A 275 48.11 -22.80 23.96
C LYS A 275 48.38 -23.94 24.95
N VAL A 276 47.57 -25.00 24.95
CA VAL A 276 47.88 -26.24 25.71
C VAL A 276 49.17 -26.88 25.20
N ARG A 277 49.31 -27.13 23.89
CA ARG A 277 50.55 -27.68 23.29
C ARG A 277 51.79 -26.86 23.59
N ALA A 278 51.68 -25.53 23.59
CA ALA A 278 52.76 -24.63 23.95
C ALA A 278 53.20 -24.86 25.41
N THR A 279 52.26 -24.94 26.36
CA THR A 279 52.60 -25.26 27.77
C THR A 279 53.14 -26.67 27.96
N GLU A 280 52.70 -27.65 27.16
CA GLU A 280 53.27 -29.02 27.18
C GLU A 280 54.73 -29.01 26.69
N SER A 281 55.02 -28.33 25.57
CA SER A 281 56.39 -28.22 25.05
C SER A 281 57.32 -27.43 25.97
N GLU A 282 56.84 -26.36 26.63
CA GLU A 282 57.61 -25.63 27.64
C GLU A 282 57.97 -26.54 28.83
N ASN A 283 57.04 -27.38 29.29
CA ASN A 283 57.30 -28.35 30.35
C ASN A 283 58.35 -29.40 29.95
N GLU A 284 58.37 -29.86 28.70
CA GLU A 284 59.44 -30.75 28.20
C GLU A 284 60.79 -30.03 28.07
N ILE A 285 60.81 -28.79 27.59
CA ILE A 285 62.03 -27.96 27.56
C ILE A 285 62.60 -27.81 28.98
N GLN A 286 61.76 -27.49 29.98
CA GLN A 286 62.20 -27.39 31.36
C GLN A 286 62.74 -28.72 31.94
N LYS A 287 62.21 -29.88 31.53
CA LYS A 287 62.78 -31.20 31.90
C LYS A 287 64.16 -31.39 31.28
N LEU A 288 64.32 -31.08 29.99
CA LEU A 288 65.60 -31.15 29.27
C LEU A 288 66.66 -30.22 29.89
N THR A 289 66.30 -28.98 30.26
CA THR A 289 67.22 -28.05 30.94
C THR A 289 67.72 -28.60 32.27
N ARG A 290 66.83 -29.17 33.10
CA ARG A 290 67.20 -29.81 34.39
C ARG A 290 68.12 -31.02 34.19
N ALA A 291 67.88 -31.83 33.15
CA ALA A 291 68.73 -32.97 32.82
C ALA A 291 70.14 -32.53 32.38
N TYR A 292 70.23 -31.50 31.53
CA TYR A 292 71.50 -30.92 31.09
C TYR A 292 72.32 -30.32 32.24
N GLN A 293 71.67 -29.60 33.18
CA GLN A 293 72.33 -29.06 34.37
C GLN A 293 72.96 -30.16 35.23
N LYS A 294 72.27 -31.29 35.41
CA LYS A 294 72.78 -32.45 36.18
C LYS A 294 73.99 -33.12 35.52
N ASP A 295 73.95 -33.32 34.21
CA ASP A 295 75.09 -33.85 33.42
C ASP A 295 76.34 -32.94 33.51
N MET A 296 76.14 -31.61 33.53
CA MET A 296 77.21 -30.64 33.71
C MET A 296 77.85 -30.73 35.12
N GLU A 297 77.06 -30.91 36.17
CA GLU A 297 77.56 -31.12 37.55
C GLU A 297 78.33 -32.45 37.70
N GLU A 298 77.84 -33.53 37.10
CA GLU A 298 78.52 -34.84 37.08
C GLU A 298 79.88 -34.78 36.35
N LYS A 299 79.97 -34.05 35.23
CA LYS A 299 81.23 -33.82 34.51
C LYS A 299 82.21 -32.94 35.30
N LEU A 300 81.72 -31.92 35.99
CA LEU A 300 82.56 -31.00 36.76
C LEU A 300 83.14 -31.66 38.02
N THR A 301 82.35 -32.51 38.70
CA THR A 301 82.83 -33.33 39.83
C THR A 301 83.84 -34.40 39.39
N PHE A 302 83.65 -35.05 38.24
CA PHE A 302 84.65 -35.95 37.65
C PHE A 302 85.98 -35.22 37.40
N LEU A 303 85.96 -34.04 36.75
CA LEU A 303 87.16 -33.27 36.45
C LEU A 303 87.93 -32.85 37.72
N HIS A 304 87.21 -32.51 38.79
CA HIS A 304 87.80 -32.18 40.09
C HIS A 304 88.53 -33.38 40.72
N SER A 305 87.99 -34.59 40.60
CA SER A 305 88.66 -35.81 41.10
C SER A 305 89.96 -36.13 40.34
N LEU A 306 89.98 -35.89 39.03
CA LEU A 306 91.15 -36.12 38.18
C LEU A 306 92.27 -35.09 38.43
N TYR A 307 91.89 -33.84 38.73
CA TYR A 307 92.83 -32.81 39.20
C TYR A 307 93.50 -33.19 40.53
N GLN A 308 92.74 -33.69 41.51
CA GLN A 308 93.31 -34.14 42.79
C GLN A 308 94.32 -35.29 42.60
N CYS A 309 94.07 -36.21 41.66
CA CYS A 309 95.01 -37.30 41.34
C CYS A 309 96.33 -36.80 40.73
N LEU A 310 96.30 -35.78 39.88
CA LEU A 310 97.50 -35.18 39.29
C LEU A 310 98.36 -34.45 40.33
N VAL A 311 97.74 -33.73 41.27
CA VAL A 311 98.43 -33.05 42.37
C VAL A 311 99.11 -34.04 43.34
N ALA A 312 98.67 -35.30 43.38
CA ALA A 312 99.23 -36.34 44.26
C ALA A 312 100.53 -37.04 43.73
N GLY A 313 101.00 -36.70 42.52
CA GLY A 313 102.35 -36.91 41.98
C GLY A 313 103.11 -38.21 42.30
N ARG A 314 103.21 -39.15 41.34
CA ARG A 314 104.15 -40.29 41.37
C ARG A 314 104.72 -40.66 39.98
N VAL A 315 105.89 -41.33 39.99
CA VAL A 315 106.56 -42.04 38.87
C VAL A 315 107.25 -41.12 37.82
N LEU A 316 108.48 -41.35 37.34
CA LEU A 316 109.74 -41.93 37.90
C LEU A 316 110.85 -41.77 36.83
N ILE A 317 112.08 -41.37 37.19
CA ILE A 317 113.29 -41.48 36.32
C ILE A 317 114.50 -41.90 37.18
N LYS A 318 115.44 -42.67 36.61
CA LYS A 318 116.73 -43.11 37.20
C LYS A 318 117.90 -42.78 36.28
N GLN A 319 119.12 -42.81 36.83
CA GLN A 319 120.39 -42.44 36.17
C GLN A 319 121.48 -43.50 36.48
N PRO A 320 122.48 -43.74 35.59
CA PRO A 320 123.62 -44.64 35.83
C PRO A 320 125.00 -43.93 35.92
N GLU A 321 126.02 -44.66 36.38
CA GLU A 321 127.38 -44.20 36.69
C GLU A 321 128.45 -44.74 35.68
N GLY A 322 129.72 -44.34 35.81
CA GLY A 322 130.82 -44.72 34.90
C GLY A 322 132.12 -45.17 35.61
N ILE A 323 133.09 -45.70 34.85
CA ILE A 323 134.36 -46.31 35.35
C ILE A 323 135.53 -46.05 34.37
N LEU A 324 136.73 -45.73 34.87
CA LEU A 324 138.02 -45.73 34.14
C LEU A 324 139.21 -45.81 35.13
N ASP A 325 140.32 -46.49 34.79
CA ASP A 325 141.62 -46.42 35.50
C ASP A 325 142.83 -46.80 34.58
N ARG A 326 144.01 -46.28 34.90
CA ARG A 326 145.39 -46.60 34.41
C ARG A 326 145.70 -46.56 32.90
N PHE A 327 146.31 -45.43 32.49
CA PHE A 327 147.30 -45.33 31.39
C PHE A 327 148.61 -44.72 31.92
N SER A 328 149.75 -44.90 31.24
CA SER A 328 151.03 -44.35 31.70
C SER A 328 151.20 -42.87 31.30
N TRP A 329 151.96 -42.09 32.07
CA TRP A 329 151.96 -40.61 31.96
C TRP A 329 152.32 -40.06 30.57
N SER A 330 153.27 -40.67 29.85
CA SER A 330 153.63 -40.24 28.49
C SER A 330 152.55 -40.56 27.45
N GLU A 331 151.91 -41.72 27.57
CA GLU A 331 150.75 -42.08 26.72
C GLU A 331 149.58 -41.17 27.04
N LEU A 332 149.35 -40.91 28.33
CA LEU A 332 148.31 -40.02 28.84
C LEU A 332 148.52 -38.58 28.36
N CYS A 333 149.76 -38.09 28.22
CA CYS A 333 150.04 -36.79 27.60
C CYS A 333 149.76 -36.76 26.08
N VAL A 334 150.11 -37.80 25.32
CA VAL A 334 149.79 -37.86 23.88
C VAL A 334 148.29 -37.99 23.66
N VAL A 335 147.63 -38.89 24.40
CA VAL A 335 146.18 -39.08 24.41
C VAL A 335 145.46 -37.83 24.93
N LEU A 336 146.02 -37.06 25.86
CA LEU A 336 145.48 -35.74 26.23
C LEU A 336 145.61 -34.74 25.08
N GLN A 337 146.75 -34.68 24.38
CA GLN A 337 146.95 -33.77 23.26
C GLN A 337 145.98 -34.12 22.11
N GLU A 338 145.91 -35.38 21.70
CA GLU A 338 145.01 -35.87 20.66
C GLU A 338 143.53 -35.70 21.06
N ASN A 339 143.16 -35.96 22.32
CA ASN A 339 141.81 -35.68 22.80
C ASN A 339 141.51 -34.18 22.87
N VAL A 340 142.47 -33.31 23.22
CA VAL A 340 142.29 -31.85 23.22
C VAL A 340 142.10 -31.34 21.79
N ASP A 341 142.91 -31.79 20.84
CA ASP A 341 142.79 -31.39 19.44
C ASP A 341 141.50 -31.95 18.79
N ALA A 342 141.09 -33.17 19.14
CA ALA A 342 139.79 -33.74 18.77
C ALA A 342 138.62 -32.97 19.41
N LEU A 343 138.71 -32.62 20.70
CA LEU A 343 137.71 -31.80 21.39
C LEU A 343 137.63 -30.38 20.82
N ILE A 344 138.73 -29.78 20.35
CA ILE A 344 138.74 -28.49 19.65
C ILE A 344 138.05 -28.62 18.27
N LEU A 345 138.27 -29.72 17.55
CA LEU A 345 137.60 -30.01 16.28
C LEU A 345 136.10 -30.28 16.44
N ASP A 346 135.69 -31.06 17.44
CA ASP A 346 134.27 -31.29 17.73
C ASP A 346 133.59 -30.09 18.39
N LEU A 347 134.31 -29.26 19.16
CA LEU A 347 133.81 -27.99 19.68
C LEU A 347 133.58 -26.97 18.56
N SER A 348 134.51 -26.84 17.60
CA SER A 348 134.32 -25.93 16.45
C SER A 348 133.17 -26.40 15.55
N ARG A 349 133.11 -27.70 15.23
CA ARG A 349 131.97 -28.34 14.52
C ARG A 349 130.64 -28.21 15.28
N ALA A 350 130.65 -28.25 16.61
CA ALA A 350 129.46 -28.00 17.43
C ALA A 350 129.06 -26.51 17.37
N ASN A 351 130.03 -25.60 17.39
CA ASN A 351 129.79 -24.15 17.34
C ASN A 351 129.23 -23.71 15.96
N GLU A 352 129.69 -24.32 14.87
CA GLU A 352 129.09 -24.17 13.53
C GLU A 352 127.64 -24.64 13.51
N LYS A 353 127.34 -25.82 14.07
CA LYS A 353 125.96 -26.33 14.20
C LYS A 353 125.09 -25.42 15.08
N ILE A 354 125.63 -24.88 16.18
CA ILE A 354 124.93 -23.92 17.03
C ILE A 354 124.61 -22.65 16.24
N SER A 355 125.59 -22.06 15.53
CA SER A 355 125.37 -20.87 14.70
C SER A 355 124.33 -21.10 13.58
N HIS A 356 124.30 -22.28 12.96
CA HIS A 356 123.28 -22.65 11.99
C HIS A 356 121.88 -22.84 12.61
N LEU A 357 121.80 -23.46 13.80
CA LEU A 357 120.56 -23.59 14.55
C LEU A 357 120.05 -22.25 15.08
N GLU A 358 120.93 -21.35 15.54
CA GLU A 358 120.58 -19.98 15.91
C GLU A 358 120.03 -19.20 14.71
N TYR A 359 120.63 -19.33 13.53
CA TYR A 359 120.10 -18.75 12.30
C TYR A 359 118.69 -19.29 11.96
N ILE A 360 118.48 -20.61 12.03
CA ILE A 360 117.16 -21.24 11.80
C ILE A 360 116.13 -20.77 12.85
N CYS A 361 116.51 -20.74 14.14
CA CYS A 361 115.63 -20.30 15.22
C CYS A 361 115.30 -18.80 15.10
N LYS A 362 116.25 -17.97 14.70
CA LYS A 362 116.03 -16.53 14.43
C LYS A 362 115.12 -16.32 13.22
N ASN A 363 115.31 -17.07 12.14
CA ASN A 363 114.43 -17.02 10.97
C ASN A 363 113.00 -17.47 11.33
N LYS A 364 112.85 -18.61 12.04
CA LYS A 364 111.55 -19.08 12.55
C LYS A 364 110.89 -18.06 13.49
N SER A 365 111.67 -17.43 14.38
CA SER A 365 111.17 -16.38 15.29
C SER A 365 110.68 -15.14 14.53
N ASN A 366 111.35 -14.75 13.44
CA ASN A 366 110.86 -13.69 12.56
C ASN A 366 109.56 -14.11 11.87
N THR A 367 109.50 -15.27 11.19
CA THR A 367 108.27 -15.73 10.53
C THR A 367 107.08 -15.89 11.49
N LEU A 368 107.32 -16.22 12.76
CA LEU A 368 106.28 -16.27 13.79
C LEU A 368 105.81 -14.88 14.25
N LYS A 369 106.68 -13.86 14.24
CA LYS A 369 106.28 -12.47 14.46
C LYS A 369 105.50 -11.93 13.28
N ASP A 370 105.94 -12.21 12.05
CA ASP A 370 105.29 -11.76 10.83
C ASP A 370 103.89 -12.38 10.69
N LEU A 371 103.77 -13.69 10.96
CA LEU A 371 102.48 -14.39 11.03
C LEU A 371 101.58 -13.86 12.15
N ARG A 372 102.14 -13.59 13.33
CA ARG A 372 101.38 -13.00 14.44
C ARG A 372 100.87 -11.59 14.08
N GLN A 373 101.72 -10.74 13.50
CA GLN A 373 101.34 -9.40 13.09
C GLN A 373 100.22 -9.46 12.05
N SER A 374 100.36 -10.30 11.02
CA SER A 374 99.31 -10.51 10.02
C SER A 374 97.99 -11.03 10.62
N GLN A 375 98.05 -11.83 11.69
CA GLN A 375 96.86 -12.30 12.41
C GLN A 375 96.22 -11.19 13.26
N GLU A 376 97.04 -10.39 13.95
CA GLU A 376 96.62 -9.26 14.77
C GLU A 376 95.98 -8.16 13.88
N ASP A 377 96.56 -7.89 12.71
CA ASP A 377 96.03 -6.97 11.69
C ASP A 377 94.68 -7.47 11.11
N ALA A 378 94.57 -8.77 10.78
CA ALA A 378 93.31 -9.35 10.30
C ALA A 378 92.20 -9.34 11.36
N PHE A 379 92.54 -9.50 12.65
CA PHE A 379 91.57 -9.34 13.74
C PHE A 379 91.13 -7.87 13.90
N ASN A 380 92.05 -6.91 13.71
CA ASN A 380 91.70 -5.48 13.73
C ASN A 380 90.77 -5.11 12.56
N GLU A 381 91.03 -5.61 11.35
CA GLU A 381 90.13 -5.40 10.21
C GLU A 381 88.74 -6.01 10.47
N MET A 382 88.68 -7.25 10.96
CA MET A 382 87.42 -7.90 11.34
C MET A 382 86.67 -7.14 12.44
N ALA A 383 87.38 -6.52 13.39
CA ALA A 383 86.77 -5.71 14.44
C ALA A 383 86.15 -4.41 13.90
N GLU A 384 86.77 -3.75 12.92
CA GLU A 384 86.17 -2.58 12.25
C GLU A 384 85.01 -2.95 11.32
N GLN A 385 85.08 -4.12 10.65
CA GLN A 385 83.93 -4.67 9.91
C GLN A 385 82.75 -4.96 10.84
N MET A 386 82.99 -5.55 12.03
CA MET A 386 81.95 -5.75 13.05
C MET A 386 81.39 -4.45 13.61
N LYS A 387 82.22 -3.43 13.87
CA LYS A 387 81.76 -2.10 14.31
C LYS A 387 80.91 -1.40 13.26
N THR A 388 81.32 -1.43 12.00
CA THR A 388 80.55 -0.81 10.90
C THR A 388 79.23 -1.53 10.68
N GLN A 389 79.20 -2.87 10.68
CA GLN A 389 77.98 -3.67 10.64
C GLN A 389 77.03 -3.36 11.81
N ALA A 390 77.53 -3.33 13.05
CA ALA A 390 76.74 -2.94 14.21
C ALA A 390 76.20 -1.51 14.12
N SER A 391 76.96 -0.57 13.53
CA SER A 391 76.50 0.80 13.29
C SER A 391 75.38 0.88 12.25
N CYS A 392 75.37 -0.02 11.26
CA CYS A 392 74.30 -0.11 10.27
C CYS A 392 73.01 -0.68 10.89
N TRP A 393 73.12 -1.79 11.62
CA TRP A 393 71.97 -2.36 12.36
C TRP A 393 71.40 -1.40 13.40
N GLN A 394 72.24 -0.61 14.09
CA GLN A 394 71.74 0.39 15.04
C GLN A 394 70.96 1.51 14.33
N LYS A 395 71.39 1.95 13.13
CA LYS A 395 70.64 2.94 12.32
C LYS A 395 69.31 2.36 11.84
N GLU A 396 69.33 1.15 11.27
CA GLU A 396 68.15 0.42 10.81
C GLU A 396 67.14 0.22 11.94
N LYS A 397 67.61 -0.20 13.12
CA LYS A 397 66.80 -0.28 14.34
C LYS A 397 66.15 1.08 14.67
N THR A 398 66.92 2.16 14.76
CA THR A 398 66.34 3.48 15.09
C THR A 398 65.34 3.99 14.04
N TYR A 399 65.53 3.63 12.77
CA TYR A 399 64.58 3.94 11.70
C TYR A 399 63.26 3.17 11.87
N LEU A 400 63.33 1.87 12.15
CA LEU A 400 62.16 1.03 12.41
C LEU A 400 61.43 1.44 13.70
N GLU A 401 62.16 1.77 14.77
CA GLU A 401 61.59 2.30 16.03
C GLU A 401 60.86 3.64 15.78
N GLN A 402 61.42 4.52 14.93
CA GLN A 402 60.77 5.77 14.54
C GLN A 402 59.53 5.55 13.66
N GLN A 403 59.59 4.64 12.68
CA GLN A 403 58.41 4.26 11.87
C GLN A 403 57.30 3.68 12.73
N CYS A 404 57.61 2.74 13.64
CA CYS A 404 56.64 2.17 14.58
C CYS A 404 56.02 3.26 15.47
N SER A 405 56.82 4.21 15.95
CA SER A 405 56.33 5.35 16.75
C SER A 405 55.37 6.25 15.97
N CYS A 406 55.69 6.55 14.71
CA CYS A 406 54.81 7.34 13.83
C CYS A 406 53.49 6.59 13.50
N LEU A 407 53.56 5.29 13.22
CA LEU A 407 52.38 4.47 12.96
C LEU A 407 51.48 4.34 14.21
N LEU A 408 52.07 4.13 15.39
CA LEU A 408 51.35 4.12 16.66
C LEU A 408 50.67 5.48 16.95
N GLY A 409 51.36 6.59 16.68
CA GLY A 409 50.77 7.93 16.76
C GLY A 409 49.56 8.11 15.84
N GLY A 410 49.68 7.69 14.57
CA GLY A 410 48.59 7.76 13.59
C GLY A 410 47.44 6.76 13.85
N VAL A 411 47.67 5.68 14.60
CA VAL A 411 46.62 4.81 15.12
C VAL A 411 45.93 5.45 16.33
N HIS A 412 46.70 6.05 17.24
CA HIS A 412 46.17 6.69 18.45
C HIS A 412 45.30 7.91 18.13
N ALA A 413 45.73 8.77 17.19
CA ALA A 413 44.95 9.92 16.72
C ALA A 413 43.58 9.49 16.16
N ARG A 414 43.57 8.52 15.23
CA ARG A 414 42.31 7.97 14.68
C ARG A 414 41.43 7.31 15.74
N ALA A 415 42.02 6.61 16.71
CA ALA A 415 41.28 6.04 17.82
C ALA A 415 40.62 7.12 18.70
N GLN A 416 41.27 8.27 18.90
CA GLN A 416 40.69 9.42 19.58
C GLN A 416 39.57 10.07 18.76
N GLU A 417 39.76 10.29 17.46
CA GLU A 417 38.71 10.82 16.55
C GLU A 417 37.46 9.94 16.56
N TYR A 418 37.61 8.60 16.55
CA TYR A 418 36.51 7.66 16.70
C TYR A 418 35.85 7.75 18.09
N HIS A 419 36.62 7.94 19.17
CA HIS A 419 36.08 8.11 20.52
C HIS A 419 35.25 9.41 20.66
N GLU A 420 35.76 10.54 20.15
CA GLU A 420 35.05 11.82 20.16
C GLU A 420 33.78 11.76 19.30
N THR A 421 33.86 11.11 18.13
CA THR A 421 32.69 10.85 17.28
C THR A 421 31.66 9.94 17.95
N ALA A 422 32.11 8.92 18.70
CA ALA A 422 31.24 8.02 19.45
C ALA A 422 30.52 8.75 20.60
N GLU A 423 31.21 9.58 21.40
CA GLU A 423 30.55 10.38 22.45
C GLU A 423 29.60 11.44 21.86
N LYS A 424 29.95 12.07 20.73
CA LYS A 424 29.05 12.97 19.98
C LYS A 424 27.78 12.26 19.53
N ASN A 425 27.90 11.05 18.98
CA ASN A 425 26.75 10.25 18.54
C ASN A 425 25.92 9.71 19.72
N LYS A 426 26.55 9.28 20.81
CA LYS A 426 25.90 8.94 22.10
C LYS A 426 25.13 10.13 22.68
N GLY A 427 25.64 11.36 22.49
CA GLY A 427 24.93 12.60 22.76
C GLY A 427 23.65 12.76 21.92
N LYS A 428 23.73 12.52 20.60
CA LYS A 428 22.54 12.50 19.71
C LYS A 428 21.53 11.43 20.14
N VAL A 429 21.98 10.21 20.44
CA VAL A 429 21.13 9.09 20.88
C VAL A 429 20.33 9.48 22.13
N ARG A 430 20.96 10.10 23.13
CA ARG A 430 20.27 10.62 24.34
C ARG A 430 19.23 11.71 24.08
N VAL A 431 19.32 12.42 22.95
CA VAL A 431 18.29 13.39 22.51
C VAL A 431 17.16 12.65 21.80
N LEU A 432 17.48 11.65 20.96
CA LEU A 432 16.51 10.80 20.29
C LEU A 432 15.70 9.95 21.28
N GLU A 433 16.34 9.33 22.27
CA GLU A 433 15.70 8.60 23.39
C GLU A 433 14.64 9.49 24.08
N LYS A 434 15.02 10.72 24.48
CA LYS A 434 14.07 11.67 25.09
C LYS A 434 12.95 12.12 24.16
N SER A 435 13.22 12.23 22.86
CA SER A 435 12.16 12.51 21.87
C SER A 435 11.21 11.33 21.69
N GLN A 436 11.72 10.10 21.76
CA GLN A 436 10.94 8.87 21.71
C GLN A 436 10.09 8.68 22.98
N GLU A 437 10.64 8.98 24.17
CA GLU A 437 9.88 9.04 25.43
C GLU A 437 8.73 10.06 25.34
N LYS A 438 9.00 11.28 24.85
CA LYS A 438 7.99 12.31 24.63
C LYS A 438 6.90 11.87 23.64
N LEU A 439 7.29 11.30 22.50
CA LEU A 439 6.36 10.78 21.49
C LEU A 439 5.56 9.56 22.00
N ALA A 440 6.12 8.74 22.88
CA ALA A 440 5.40 7.65 23.54
C ALA A 440 4.35 8.17 24.52
N LEU A 441 4.66 9.21 25.31
CA LEU A 441 3.70 9.88 26.18
C LEU A 441 2.58 10.58 25.38
N GLU A 442 2.92 11.20 24.24
CA GLU A 442 1.95 11.80 23.31
C GLU A 442 1.09 10.74 22.61
N SER A 443 1.66 9.59 22.24
CA SER A 443 0.91 8.46 21.70
C SER A 443 -0.08 7.89 22.72
N VAL A 444 0.31 7.78 24.00
CA VAL A 444 -0.57 7.37 25.09
C VAL A 444 -1.67 8.41 25.35
N SER A 445 -1.37 9.71 25.33
CA SER A 445 -2.39 10.74 25.54
C SER A 445 -3.40 10.79 24.39
N VAL A 446 -2.95 10.71 23.12
CA VAL A 446 -3.81 10.63 21.93
C VAL A 446 -4.65 9.34 21.92
N LYS A 447 -4.08 8.20 22.37
CA LYS A 447 -4.85 6.96 22.52
C LYS A 447 -5.95 7.11 23.58
N ASN A 448 -5.66 7.76 24.70
CA ASN A 448 -6.64 7.99 25.76
C ASN A 448 -7.77 8.93 25.28
N THR A 449 -7.46 10.05 24.61
CA THR A 449 -8.49 10.94 24.06
C THR A 449 -9.33 10.26 22.97
N LEU A 450 -8.73 9.44 22.12
CA LEU A 450 -9.48 8.63 21.14
C LEU A 450 -10.46 7.66 21.82
N THR A 451 -10.04 6.95 22.87
CA THR A 451 -10.95 6.06 23.61
C THR A 451 -12.06 6.82 24.34
N GLN A 452 -11.79 8.05 24.77
CA GLN A 452 -12.81 8.93 25.35
C GLN A 452 -13.83 9.36 24.27
N PHE A 453 -13.39 9.90 23.12
CA PHE A 453 -14.28 10.26 22.02
C PHE A 453 -15.11 9.08 21.50
N GLN A 454 -14.55 7.87 21.45
CA GLN A 454 -15.29 6.66 21.10
C GLN A 454 -16.42 6.36 22.09
N LYS A 455 -16.17 6.52 23.40
CA LYS A 455 -17.17 6.36 24.46
C LYS A 455 -18.24 7.45 24.41
N GLU A 456 -17.87 8.68 24.10
CA GLU A 456 -18.78 9.82 23.94
C GLU A 456 -19.71 9.60 22.74
N HIS A 457 -19.15 9.31 21.56
CA HIS A 457 -19.90 9.04 20.34
C HIS A 457 -20.82 7.81 20.49
N SER A 458 -20.37 6.72 21.11
CA SER A 458 -21.22 5.55 21.33
C SER A 458 -22.38 5.85 22.29
N SER A 459 -22.13 6.65 23.34
CA SER A 459 -23.17 7.07 24.29
C SER A 459 -24.21 7.99 23.64
N LEU A 460 -23.75 8.94 22.82
CA LEU A 460 -24.62 9.82 22.03
C LEU A 460 -25.47 9.02 21.03
N LEU A 461 -24.87 8.11 20.28
CA LEU A 461 -25.58 7.26 19.32
C LEU A 461 -26.65 6.40 20.00
N ALA A 462 -26.35 5.82 21.16
CA ALA A 462 -27.31 5.06 21.95
C ALA A 462 -28.42 5.94 22.56
N ALA A 463 -28.14 7.18 22.97
CA ALA A 463 -29.17 8.14 23.38
C ALA A 463 -30.11 8.50 22.21
N CYS A 464 -29.56 8.81 21.02
CA CYS A 464 -30.33 9.04 19.81
C CYS A 464 -31.20 7.83 19.42
N ALA A 465 -30.68 6.60 19.57
CA ALA A 465 -31.44 5.38 19.31
C ALA A 465 -32.61 5.19 20.30
N LEU A 466 -32.42 5.50 21.59
CA LEU A 466 -33.50 5.48 22.59
C LEU A 466 -34.57 6.53 22.29
N LEU A 467 -34.17 7.76 21.93
CA LEU A 467 -35.09 8.85 21.58
C LEU A 467 -35.87 8.54 20.29
N ALA A 468 -35.22 8.05 19.24
CA ALA A 468 -35.87 7.60 18.01
C ALA A 468 -36.87 6.45 18.27
N GLY A 469 -36.51 5.52 19.15
CA GLY A 469 -37.40 4.44 19.60
C GLY A 469 -38.65 4.92 20.36
N ALA A 470 -38.59 6.09 21.02
CA ALA A 470 -39.73 6.73 21.64
C ALA A 470 -40.56 7.57 20.65
N LEU A 471 -39.92 8.20 19.65
CA LEU A 471 -40.60 9.00 18.62
C LEU A 471 -41.44 8.14 17.66
N TYR A 472 -40.99 6.94 17.29
CA TYR A 472 -41.68 6.11 16.29
C TYR A 472 -43.13 5.72 16.69
N PRO A 473 -43.42 5.26 17.92
CA PRO A 473 -44.81 5.05 18.37
C PRO A 473 -45.65 6.34 18.44
N LEU A 474 -45.04 7.48 18.79
CA LEU A 474 -45.72 8.77 18.85
C LEU A 474 -46.12 9.26 17.44
N TYR A 475 -45.24 9.09 16.46
CA TYR A 475 -45.55 9.35 15.05
C TYR A 475 -46.69 8.44 14.56
N GLY A 476 -46.67 7.15 14.90
CA GLY A 476 -47.78 6.23 14.59
C GLY A 476 -49.12 6.66 15.20
N GLN A 477 -49.13 7.17 16.43
CA GLN A 477 -50.33 7.74 17.06
C GLN A 477 -50.78 9.03 16.38
N LEU A 478 -49.86 9.92 16.01
CA LEU A 478 -50.16 11.15 15.27
C LEU A 478 -50.79 10.86 13.90
N CYS A 479 -50.24 9.90 13.14
CA CYS A 479 -50.82 9.45 11.87
C CYS A 479 -52.24 8.89 12.07
N ALA A 480 -52.46 8.04 13.08
CA ALA A 480 -53.79 7.50 13.37
C ALA A 480 -54.80 8.59 13.76
N MET A 481 -54.38 9.61 14.51
CA MET A 481 -55.21 10.76 14.85
C MET A 481 -55.50 11.66 13.63
N SER A 482 -54.55 11.83 12.71
CA SER A 482 -54.79 12.50 11.42
C SER A 482 -55.85 11.75 10.62
N SER A 483 -55.69 10.43 10.41
CA SER A 483 -56.69 9.63 9.67
C SER A 483 -58.09 9.69 10.30
N GLN A 484 -58.19 9.82 11.63
CA GLN A 484 -59.47 10.03 12.31
C GLN A 484 -60.04 11.44 12.10
N ARG A 485 -59.21 12.50 12.11
CA ARG A 485 -59.60 13.87 11.73
C ARG A 485 -60.15 13.89 10.31
N ASP A 486 -59.44 13.28 9.38
CA ASP A 486 -59.75 13.35 7.94
C ASP A 486 -61.09 12.65 7.64
N LEU A 487 -61.30 11.44 8.20
CA LEU A 487 -62.57 10.72 8.13
C LEU A 487 -63.75 11.48 8.80
N LEU A 488 -63.49 12.34 9.78
CA LEU A 488 -64.52 13.20 10.39
C LEU A 488 -64.77 14.46 9.54
N GLN A 489 -63.75 15.03 8.93
CA GLN A 489 -63.90 16.17 8.02
C GLN A 489 -64.74 15.79 6.80
N ASP A 490 -64.51 14.63 6.19
CA ASP A 490 -65.34 14.11 5.10
C ASP A 490 -66.83 13.98 5.50
N GLN A 491 -67.10 13.56 6.74
CA GLN A 491 -68.46 13.45 7.26
C GLN A 491 -69.13 14.81 7.47
N VAL A 492 -68.37 15.84 7.86
CA VAL A 492 -68.85 17.22 7.91
C VAL A 492 -69.12 17.74 6.50
N ASN A 493 -68.17 17.56 5.57
CA ASN A 493 -68.28 18.00 4.17
C ASN A 493 -69.53 17.41 3.49
N ILE A 494 -69.77 16.10 3.62
CA ILE A 494 -70.96 15.42 3.08
C ILE A 494 -72.25 15.94 3.74
N TYR A 495 -72.24 16.16 5.06
CA TYR A 495 -73.39 16.71 5.76
C TYR A 495 -73.71 18.15 5.31
N GLU A 496 -72.71 18.99 5.07
CA GLU A 496 -72.91 20.35 4.56
C GLU A 496 -73.42 20.35 3.11
N LEU A 497 -72.88 19.50 2.23
CA LEU A 497 -73.39 19.34 0.86
C LEU A 497 -74.86 18.90 0.83
N VAL A 498 -75.25 17.95 1.68
CA VAL A 498 -76.65 17.53 1.84
C VAL A 498 -77.53 18.68 2.36
N ASN A 499 -77.04 19.48 3.32
CA ASN A 499 -77.77 20.67 3.79
C ASN A 499 -77.89 21.74 2.70
N GLN A 500 -76.88 21.92 1.85
CA GLN A 500 -76.93 22.84 0.71
C GLN A 500 -77.98 22.38 -0.31
N LYS A 501 -77.97 21.11 -0.75
CA LYS A 501 -79.03 20.55 -1.62
C LYS A 501 -80.43 20.76 -1.03
N ILE A 502 -80.63 20.50 0.26
CA ILE A 502 -81.92 20.71 0.94
C ILE A 502 -82.33 22.19 0.93
N ARG A 503 -81.41 23.13 1.19
CA ARG A 503 -81.72 24.57 1.12
C ARG A 503 -82.11 24.98 -0.30
N THR A 504 -81.36 24.58 -1.32
CA THR A 504 -81.66 24.89 -2.72
C THR A 504 -83.04 24.35 -3.11
N LEU A 505 -83.40 23.14 -2.69
CA LEU A 505 -84.73 22.58 -2.90
C LEU A 505 -85.83 23.39 -2.21
N VAL A 506 -85.62 23.77 -0.94
CA VAL A 506 -86.59 24.57 -0.18
C VAL A 506 -86.75 25.96 -0.79
N HIS A 507 -85.68 26.59 -1.29
CA HIS A 507 -85.78 27.87 -1.99
C HIS A 507 -86.54 27.73 -3.32
N ALA A 508 -86.24 26.72 -4.14
CA ALA A 508 -86.94 26.46 -5.40
C ALA A 508 -88.44 26.12 -5.22
N LEU A 509 -88.82 25.59 -4.05
CA LEU A 509 -90.22 25.32 -3.69
C LEU A 509 -90.93 26.49 -2.99
N SER A 510 -90.22 27.55 -2.62
CA SER A 510 -90.73 28.63 -1.74
C SER A 510 -90.87 29.99 -2.44
N ASP A 511 -90.72 30.02 -3.77
CA ASP A 511 -90.80 31.27 -4.54
C ASP A 511 -92.26 31.67 -4.80
N GLY A 512 -92.90 32.22 -3.76
CA GLY A 512 -94.31 32.63 -3.85
C GLY A 512 -95.05 32.81 -2.52
N GLU A 513 -94.56 33.65 -1.60
CA GLU A 513 -95.39 34.53 -0.73
C GLU A 513 -94.53 35.35 0.28
N GLU A 514 -93.79 36.36 -0.20
CA GLU A 514 -93.64 37.58 0.61
C GLU A 514 -94.89 38.44 0.43
N ASN A 515 -95.98 38.07 1.12
CA ASN A 515 -96.99 39.07 1.50
C ASN A 515 -97.85 38.68 2.71
N SER A 516 -98.10 39.69 3.53
CA SER A 516 -98.80 39.66 4.81
C SER A 516 -100.18 38.95 4.84
N GLN A 517 -100.28 37.73 5.44
CA GLN A 517 -101.38 37.30 6.36
C GLN A 517 -101.29 35.81 6.84
N ASN A 518 -100.33 35.40 7.69
CA ASN A 518 -100.41 34.08 8.36
C ASN A 518 -99.74 33.94 9.76
N GLU A 519 -99.54 35.05 10.47
CA GLU A 519 -98.86 35.15 11.77
C GLU A 519 -99.45 34.29 12.91
N VAL A 520 -100.74 33.91 12.85
CA VAL A 520 -101.50 33.42 14.02
C VAL A 520 -101.34 31.92 14.28
N LYS A 521 -101.15 31.07 13.25
CA LYS A 521 -101.12 29.60 13.42
C LYS A 521 -99.72 28.99 13.56
N ILE A 522 -98.67 29.67 13.11
CA ILE A 522 -97.29 29.13 13.07
C ILE A 522 -96.62 29.12 14.46
N LYS A 523 -97.11 29.93 15.41
CA LYS A 523 -96.48 30.15 16.73
C LYS A 523 -96.31 28.88 17.61
N LYS A 524 -97.03 27.78 17.35
CA LYS A 524 -96.81 26.49 18.04
C LYS A 524 -95.64 25.64 17.52
N ARG A 525 -95.19 25.78 16.26
CA ARG A 525 -94.05 24.99 15.72
C ARG A 525 -92.69 25.62 16.00
N LYS A 526 -92.58 26.96 16.07
CA LYS A 526 -91.30 27.68 16.25
C LYS A 526 -90.54 27.28 17.54
N PHE A 527 -91.24 26.97 18.64
CA PHE A 527 -90.61 26.54 19.90
C PHE A 527 -89.78 25.25 19.76
N GLN A 528 -90.21 24.29 18.94
CA GLN A 528 -89.52 23.01 18.79
C GLN A 528 -88.21 23.18 17.99
N GLY A 529 -88.22 24.05 16.97
CA GLY A 529 -87.01 24.48 16.27
C GLY A 529 -86.05 25.23 17.18
N LEU A 530 -86.55 26.17 18.00
CA LEU A 530 -85.73 26.89 18.98
C LEU A 530 -85.11 25.96 20.03
N ILE A 531 -85.79 24.90 20.47
CA ILE A 531 -85.21 23.88 21.37
C ILE A 531 -84.06 23.12 20.68
N TYR A 532 -84.17 22.81 19.38
CA TYR A 532 -83.07 22.19 18.63
C TYR A 532 -81.89 23.15 18.39
N VAL A 533 -82.16 24.43 18.08
CA VAL A 533 -81.11 25.46 17.97
C VAL A 533 -80.43 25.69 19.32
N PHE A 534 -81.19 25.80 20.41
CA PHE A 534 -80.65 25.92 21.77
C PHE A 534 -79.83 24.68 22.16
N ARG A 535 -80.28 23.46 21.83
CA ARG A 535 -79.50 22.23 22.06
C ARG A 535 -78.22 22.21 21.22
N ARG A 536 -78.25 22.61 19.94
CA ARG A 536 -77.04 22.74 19.11
C ARG A 536 -76.09 23.81 19.66
N ALA A 537 -76.60 24.96 20.08
CA ALA A 537 -75.81 26.04 20.69
C ALA A 537 -75.19 25.60 22.03
N VAL A 538 -75.94 24.94 22.91
CA VAL A 538 -75.44 24.39 24.17
C VAL A 538 -74.42 23.28 23.93
N ILE A 539 -74.62 22.40 22.94
CA ILE A 539 -73.62 21.39 22.56
C ILE A 539 -72.36 22.05 21.99
N ALA A 540 -72.49 23.07 21.12
CA ALA A 540 -71.37 23.81 20.57
C ALA A 540 -70.61 24.61 21.64
N VAL A 541 -71.31 25.25 22.58
CA VAL A 541 -70.70 25.96 23.72
C VAL A 541 -70.08 24.98 24.71
N LEU A 542 -70.67 23.82 24.96
CA LEU A 542 -70.04 22.76 25.77
C LEU A 542 -68.82 22.16 25.06
N ALA A 543 -68.86 21.98 23.74
CA ALA A 543 -67.71 21.53 22.96
C ALA A 543 -66.60 22.58 22.95
N ALA A 544 -66.90 23.84 22.66
CA ALA A 544 -65.95 24.95 22.70
C ALA A 544 -65.40 25.20 24.11
N LYS A 545 -66.22 25.05 25.16
CA LYS A 545 -65.76 25.18 26.56
C LYS A 545 -64.95 23.96 27.02
N ARG A 546 -65.22 22.76 26.48
CA ARG A 546 -64.36 21.56 26.68
C ARG A 546 -63.06 21.65 25.89
N LEU A 547 -63.08 22.15 24.66
CA LEU A 547 -61.88 22.45 23.86
C LEU A 547 -61.04 23.57 24.51
N LYS A 548 -61.68 24.60 25.07
CA LYS A 548 -61.00 25.63 25.86
C LYS A 548 -60.43 25.08 27.17
N VAL A 549 -61.14 24.19 27.89
CA VAL A 549 -60.60 23.50 29.07
C VAL A 549 -59.45 22.56 28.69
N LEU A 550 -59.52 21.87 27.55
CA LEU A 550 -58.40 21.10 27.00
C LEU A 550 -57.21 22.01 26.71
N ALA A 551 -57.38 23.10 25.96
CA ALA A 551 -56.33 24.07 25.68
C ALA A 551 -55.74 24.72 26.96
N GLN A 552 -56.56 24.93 27.99
CA GLN A 552 -56.14 25.44 29.31
C GLN A 552 -55.62 24.35 30.27
N SER A 553 -55.55 23.08 29.83
CA SER A 553 -54.90 21.98 30.56
C SER A 553 -53.83 21.25 29.75
N SER A 554 -53.63 21.61 28.48
CA SER A 554 -52.66 21.00 27.55
C SER A 554 -51.27 21.66 27.59
N SER A 555 -50.82 22.14 28.75
CA SER A 555 -49.40 22.45 29.00
C SER A 555 -48.55 21.18 29.19
N SER A 556 -49.16 20.00 29.07
CA SER A 556 -48.50 18.72 28.82
C SER A 556 -49.12 18.07 27.58
N LEU A 557 -48.36 17.94 26.50
CA LEU A 557 -48.88 17.52 25.19
C LEU A 557 -49.36 16.05 25.16
N PHE A 558 -48.68 15.12 25.83
CA PHE A 558 -49.05 13.70 25.84
C PHE A 558 -48.78 13.01 27.18
N ILE A 559 -49.57 11.95 27.47
CA ILE A 559 -49.34 11.01 28.57
C ILE A 559 -49.00 9.65 27.95
N TRP A 560 -47.79 9.15 28.21
CA TRP A 560 -47.42 7.79 27.82
C TRP A 560 -47.99 6.78 28.82
N THR A 561 -48.81 5.85 28.33
CA THR A 561 -49.19 4.64 29.07
C THR A 561 -48.49 3.42 28.46
N ASN A 562 -47.63 2.76 29.24
CA ASN A 562 -47.18 1.42 28.87
C ASN A 562 -48.21 0.38 29.37
N GLY A 563 -48.34 -0.73 28.66
CA GLY A 563 -49.33 -1.75 29.00
C GLY A 563 -49.05 -2.44 30.34
N LEU A 564 -50.14 -2.84 31.00
CA LEU A 564 -50.20 -3.73 32.19
C LEU A 564 -49.74 -3.12 33.53
N LYS A 565 -50.72 -2.48 34.20
CA LYS A 565 -50.83 -2.15 35.64
C LYS A 565 -49.95 -1.03 36.22
N GLU A 566 -50.64 0.08 36.48
CA GLU A 566 -50.62 0.84 37.75
C GLU A 566 -49.25 1.18 38.37
N GLY A 567 -48.72 2.37 38.03
CA GLY A 567 -47.82 3.10 38.93
C GLY A 567 -46.74 3.93 38.24
N ILE A 568 -46.72 5.23 38.56
CA ILE A 568 -45.62 6.19 38.35
C ILE A 568 -45.24 6.45 36.88
N GLY A 569 -45.46 7.70 36.43
CA GLY A 569 -44.98 8.21 35.15
C GLY A 569 -44.44 9.63 35.33
N ILE A 570 -43.31 9.93 34.70
CA ILE A 570 -42.62 11.22 34.80
C ILE A 570 -43.05 12.11 33.63
N ARG A 571 -43.16 13.42 33.89
CA ARG A 571 -43.67 14.43 32.97
C ARG A 571 -42.49 15.06 32.21
N VAL A 572 -42.70 15.48 30.97
CA VAL A 572 -41.74 16.25 30.17
C VAL A 572 -42.49 17.46 29.63
N TYR A 573 -41.88 18.64 29.70
CA TYR A 573 -42.45 19.88 29.19
C TYR A 573 -41.77 20.28 27.87
N VAL A 574 -42.53 20.94 27.00
CA VAL A 574 -41.99 21.76 25.90
C VAL A 574 -42.52 23.16 26.17
N GLY A 575 -41.66 24.19 26.04
CA GLY A 575 -42.04 25.56 26.34
C GLY A 575 -43.12 26.09 25.40
N GLU A 576 -44.01 26.93 25.92
CA GLU A 576 -44.91 27.73 25.08
C GLU A 576 -44.12 28.87 24.43
N SER A 577 -43.76 28.72 23.15
CA SER A 577 -43.76 29.90 22.28
C SER A 577 -45.20 30.23 21.93
N LYS A 578 -45.53 31.52 21.85
CA LYS A 578 -46.83 31.96 21.31
C LYS A 578 -46.87 31.69 19.80
N GLY A 579 -48.07 31.74 19.23
CA GLY A 579 -48.33 31.33 17.84
C GLY A 579 -47.42 32.02 16.82
N CYS A 580 -47.20 31.33 15.70
CA CYS A 580 -46.28 31.74 14.63
C CYS A 580 -46.71 33.04 13.93
N GLU A 581 -46.29 34.16 14.49
CA GLU A 581 -45.99 35.41 13.80
C GLU A 581 -44.48 35.69 13.96
N GLU A 582 -43.92 36.55 13.11
CA GLU A 582 -42.51 36.47 12.66
C GLU A 582 -41.45 36.95 13.66
N GLU A 583 -40.64 36.04 14.24
CA GLU A 583 -39.39 36.40 14.96
C GLU A 583 -38.22 35.44 14.64
N GLU A 584 -37.44 35.75 13.59
CA GLU A 584 -36.15 35.08 13.27
C GLU A 584 -35.01 35.48 14.24
N LEU A 585 -35.16 35.30 15.57
CA LEU A 585 -34.17 35.84 16.52
C LEU A 585 -34.00 35.10 17.87
N ASN A 586 -33.88 33.75 17.88
CA ASN A 586 -33.46 33.01 19.08
C ASN A 586 -32.59 31.74 18.90
N CYS A 587 -32.33 31.28 17.67
CA CYS A 587 -31.64 29.99 17.42
C CYS A 587 -30.21 29.88 18.02
N VAL A 588 -29.57 30.99 18.38
CA VAL A 588 -28.18 31.03 18.87
C VAL A 588 -28.06 30.47 20.30
N GLU A 589 -29.01 30.79 21.20
CA GLU A 589 -29.01 30.19 22.55
C GLU A 589 -29.38 28.71 22.50
N GLU A 590 -30.30 28.32 21.62
CA GLU A 590 -30.68 26.91 21.40
C GLU A 590 -29.51 26.07 20.86
N LEU A 591 -28.68 26.61 19.95
CA LEU A 591 -27.45 25.95 19.49
C LEU A 591 -26.37 25.83 20.58
N SER A 592 -26.33 26.77 21.54
CA SER A 592 -25.44 26.68 22.71
C SER A 592 -25.79 25.50 23.64
N TRP A 593 -27.07 25.11 23.67
CA TRP A 593 -27.55 23.98 24.45
C TRP A 593 -27.01 22.64 23.93
N PHE A 594 -27.15 22.40 22.63
CA PHE A 594 -26.66 21.18 21.95
C PHE A 594 -25.13 21.02 22.01
N THR A 595 -24.39 22.13 22.15
CA THR A 595 -22.93 22.14 22.28
C THR A 595 -22.44 22.13 23.74
N SER A 596 -23.34 22.12 24.73
CA SER A 596 -22.96 22.20 26.14
C SER A 596 -22.33 20.91 26.69
N SER A 597 -21.18 21.05 27.35
CA SER A 597 -20.47 19.94 28.01
C SER A 597 -21.29 19.30 29.14
N ASN A 598 -22.18 20.07 29.78
CA ASN A 598 -23.11 19.57 30.80
C ASN A 598 -24.14 18.59 30.22
N LEU A 599 -24.70 18.89 29.03
CA LEU A 599 -25.61 17.99 28.32
C LEU A 599 -24.88 16.70 27.90
N LEU A 600 -23.67 16.83 27.34
CA LEU A 600 -22.84 15.68 26.96
C LEU A 600 -22.55 14.76 28.16
N ALA A 601 -22.12 15.33 29.30
CA ALA A 601 -21.88 14.58 30.53
C ALA A 601 -23.16 13.95 31.11
N ALA A 602 -24.30 14.65 31.02
CA ALA A 602 -25.61 14.13 31.43
C ALA A 602 -26.00 12.89 30.60
N ILE A 603 -25.88 12.97 29.27
CA ILE A 603 -26.16 11.89 28.32
C ILE A 603 -25.25 10.68 28.59
N ILE A 604 -23.93 10.86 28.60
CA ILE A 604 -22.96 9.77 28.86
C ILE A 604 -23.31 9.08 30.17
N GLY A 605 -23.45 9.85 31.26
CA GLY A 605 -23.78 9.31 32.59
C GLY A 605 -25.22 8.82 32.77
N SER A 606 -26.05 8.81 31.73
CA SER A 606 -27.37 8.14 31.72
C SER A 606 -27.34 6.84 30.92
N VAL A 607 -26.50 6.79 29.87
CA VAL A 607 -26.36 5.65 28.94
C VAL A 607 -25.28 4.64 29.37
N THR A 608 -24.40 4.97 30.33
CA THR A 608 -23.34 4.07 30.84
C THR A 608 -23.80 2.63 31.08
N GLU A 609 -24.89 2.41 31.82
CA GLU A 609 -25.39 1.06 32.14
C GLU A 609 -25.84 0.27 30.91
N LEU A 610 -26.41 0.94 29.90
CA LEU A 610 -26.75 0.33 28.62
C LEU A 610 -25.48 0.03 27.82
N GLN A 611 -24.50 0.93 27.82
CA GLN A 611 -23.20 0.75 27.16
C GLN A 611 -22.43 -0.45 27.74
N ASP A 612 -22.42 -0.59 29.07
CA ASP A 612 -21.80 -1.70 29.80
C ASP A 612 -22.53 -3.05 29.64
N VAL A 613 -23.76 -3.05 29.11
CA VAL A 613 -24.49 -4.26 28.69
C VAL A 613 -24.23 -4.57 27.22
N ILE A 614 -24.17 -3.56 26.34
CA ILE A 614 -23.87 -3.71 24.91
C ILE A 614 -22.43 -4.19 24.69
N ASN A 615 -21.47 -3.68 25.46
CA ASN A 615 -20.03 -3.98 25.30
C ASN A 615 -19.63 -5.39 25.80
N LYS A 616 -20.58 -6.22 26.26
CA LYS A 616 -20.31 -7.59 26.74
C LYS A 616 -20.49 -8.62 25.59
N PRO A 617 -19.49 -9.50 25.33
CA PRO A 617 -19.46 -10.33 24.12
C PRO A 617 -20.45 -11.50 24.08
N ASP A 618 -21.19 -11.78 25.15
CA ASP A 618 -22.14 -12.91 25.26
C ASP A 618 -23.50 -12.63 24.57
N THR A 619 -23.45 -12.07 23.36
CA THR A 619 -24.59 -11.52 22.60
C THR A 619 -25.48 -12.59 21.94
N LYS A 620 -25.64 -13.76 22.57
CA LYS A 620 -26.41 -14.92 22.02
C LYS A 620 -27.43 -15.55 22.99
N SER A 621 -27.59 -15.05 24.22
CA SER A 621 -28.58 -15.60 25.16
C SER A 621 -29.93 -14.84 25.12
N TRP A 622 -31.04 -15.57 25.19
CA TRP A 622 -32.40 -14.99 25.28
C TRP A 622 -32.59 -14.16 26.57
N LEU A 623 -31.83 -14.47 27.63
CA LEU A 623 -31.78 -13.70 28.87
C LEU A 623 -31.17 -12.30 28.67
N SER A 624 -30.18 -12.17 27.78
CA SER A 624 -29.58 -10.88 27.42
C SER A 624 -30.63 -9.91 26.86
N GLY A 625 -31.60 -10.39 26.07
CA GLY A 625 -32.69 -9.54 25.55
C GLY A 625 -33.53 -8.87 26.65
N LYS A 626 -33.82 -9.57 27.76
CA LYS A 626 -34.54 -8.97 28.90
C LYS A 626 -33.68 -7.98 29.67
N LEU A 627 -32.39 -8.30 29.87
CA LEU A 627 -31.44 -7.41 30.53
C LEU A 627 -31.23 -6.13 29.72
N LEU A 628 -31.01 -6.25 28.40
CA LEU A 628 -30.89 -5.13 27.47
C LEU A 628 -32.13 -4.24 27.46
N VAL A 629 -33.35 -4.81 27.43
CA VAL A 629 -34.59 -4.03 27.52
C VAL A 629 -34.74 -3.35 28.88
N SER A 630 -34.29 -3.97 29.99
CA SER A 630 -34.31 -3.32 31.30
C SER A 630 -33.27 -2.19 31.41
N ALA A 631 -32.07 -2.38 30.87
CA ALA A 631 -31.02 -1.36 30.82
C ALA A 631 -31.43 -0.19 29.91
N ALA A 632 -32.00 -0.48 28.74
CA ALA A 632 -32.54 0.54 27.82
C ALA A 632 -33.65 1.37 28.48
N ARG A 633 -34.58 0.74 29.22
CA ARG A 633 -35.62 1.46 29.98
C ARG A 633 -35.05 2.29 31.13
N ASN A 634 -34.01 1.79 31.82
CA ASN A 634 -33.35 2.52 32.92
C ASN A 634 -32.54 3.72 32.40
N SER A 635 -31.75 3.52 31.35
CA SER A 635 -31.01 4.59 30.68
C SER A 635 -31.93 5.61 30.01
N PHE A 636 -33.08 5.19 29.45
CA PHE A 636 -34.07 6.12 28.92
C PHE A 636 -34.73 6.96 30.03
N SER A 637 -35.10 6.36 31.17
CA SER A 637 -35.53 7.15 32.35
C SER A 637 -34.44 8.14 32.74
N LYS A 638 -33.23 7.67 33.04
CA LYS A 638 -32.10 8.52 33.45
C LYS A 638 -31.71 9.60 32.43
N LEU A 639 -32.00 9.39 31.15
CA LEU A 639 -31.84 10.38 30.09
C LEU A 639 -32.94 11.44 30.19
N MET A 640 -34.21 11.04 30.19
CA MET A 640 -35.34 11.97 30.31
C MET A 640 -35.35 12.72 31.65
N ASP A 641 -34.99 12.08 32.75
CA ASP A 641 -34.91 12.66 34.09
C ASP A 641 -33.84 13.78 34.15
N LYS A 642 -32.71 13.60 33.47
CA LYS A 642 -31.66 14.64 33.38
C LYS A 642 -32.00 15.72 32.35
N LEU A 643 -32.58 15.36 31.21
CA LEU A 643 -33.06 16.32 30.21
C LEU A 643 -34.13 17.23 30.84
N ASN A 644 -35.06 16.68 31.63
CA ASN A 644 -36.01 17.46 32.42
C ASN A 644 -35.32 18.47 33.34
N VAL A 645 -34.36 18.07 34.16
CA VAL A 645 -33.63 19.00 35.05
C VAL A 645 -32.89 20.09 34.27
N ILE A 646 -32.38 19.77 33.08
CA ILE A 646 -31.71 20.72 32.18
C ILE A 646 -32.72 21.65 31.45
N MET A 647 -33.97 21.22 31.25
CA MET A 647 -35.03 22.02 30.64
C MET A 647 -35.79 22.86 31.68
N GLU A 648 -35.93 22.38 32.93
CA GLU A 648 -36.53 23.10 34.05
C GLU A 648 -35.69 24.31 34.51
N THR A 649 -34.44 24.44 34.08
CA THR A 649 -33.66 25.68 34.27
C THR A 649 -34.08 26.84 33.36
N VAL A 650 -35.00 26.62 32.41
CA VAL A 650 -35.70 27.70 31.68
C VAL A 650 -36.95 28.11 32.48
N PRO A 651 -37.07 29.37 32.94
CA PRO A 651 -38.09 29.77 33.90
C PRO A 651 -39.49 29.94 33.27
N LEU A 652 -40.32 28.90 33.31
CA LEU A 652 -41.77 28.99 33.06
C LEU A 652 -42.57 28.91 34.37
N ASP A 653 -43.41 29.92 34.59
CA ASP A 653 -44.10 30.16 35.85
C ASP A 653 -45.15 29.08 36.18
N HIS A 654 -45.11 28.54 37.40
CA HIS A 654 -45.80 27.30 37.75
C HIS A 654 -47.30 27.47 38.04
N SER A 655 -48.15 27.20 37.04
CA SER A 655 -49.59 26.99 37.29
C SER A 655 -49.83 25.65 38.00
N LYS A 656 -50.56 25.68 39.13
CA LYS A 656 -50.77 24.52 40.02
C LYS A 656 -51.68 23.47 39.38
N CYS A 657 -51.09 22.45 38.75
CA CYS A 657 -51.81 21.33 38.16
C CYS A 657 -52.41 20.42 39.24
N ILE A 658 -53.75 20.37 39.33
CA ILE A 658 -54.48 19.56 40.31
C ILE A 658 -54.45 18.08 39.91
N ILE A 659 -54.11 17.19 40.85
CA ILE A 659 -54.16 15.74 40.65
C ILE A 659 -55.62 15.27 40.73
N TYR A 660 -56.19 14.87 39.60
CA TYR A 660 -57.39 14.01 39.57
C TYR A 660 -57.22 12.84 38.61
N LEU A 661 -57.64 11.66 39.06
CA LEU A 661 -57.41 10.37 38.43
C LEU A 661 -58.68 9.93 37.66
N GLU A 662 -58.91 10.48 36.47
CA GLU A 662 -60.08 10.10 35.65
C GLU A 662 -59.77 8.95 34.67
N LYS A 663 -60.59 7.90 34.73
CA LYS A 663 -60.59 6.79 33.75
C LYS A 663 -61.28 7.16 32.44
N ASP A 664 -61.93 8.32 32.40
CA ASP A 664 -62.85 8.76 31.35
C ASP A 664 -62.17 9.67 30.30
N SER A 665 -60.94 9.31 29.88
CA SER A 665 -60.23 10.01 28.80
C SER A 665 -61.15 10.22 27.60
N LEU A 666 -61.30 11.47 27.16
CA LEU A 666 -62.23 11.85 26.10
C LEU A 666 -61.94 11.08 24.80
N VAL A 667 -60.66 10.77 24.53
CA VAL A 667 -60.22 9.95 23.39
C VAL A 667 -60.74 8.52 23.52
N HIS A 668 -60.62 7.88 24.68
CA HIS A 668 -61.13 6.52 24.90
C HIS A 668 -62.67 6.49 24.83
N SER A 669 -63.33 7.51 25.35
CA SER A 669 -64.79 7.68 25.29
C SER A 669 -65.31 7.93 23.88
N LEU A 670 -64.62 8.73 23.07
CA LEU A 670 -64.92 8.94 21.65
C LEU A 670 -64.63 7.70 20.82
N ALA A 671 -63.48 7.05 21.00
CA ALA A 671 -63.14 5.83 20.27
C ALA A 671 -64.13 4.70 20.57
N HIS A 672 -64.48 4.47 21.85
CA HIS A 672 -65.49 3.50 22.24
C HIS A 672 -66.90 3.91 21.80
N GLY A 673 -67.23 5.20 21.83
CA GLY A 673 -68.51 5.74 21.33
C GLY A 673 -68.67 5.55 19.82
N LEU A 674 -67.67 5.94 19.03
CA LEU A 674 -67.63 5.75 17.57
C LEU A 674 -67.62 4.27 17.20
N HIS A 675 -66.82 3.44 17.88
CA HIS A 675 -66.81 1.99 17.65
C HIS A 675 -68.17 1.36 17.96
N LYS A 676 -68.84 1.79 19.05
CA LYS A 676 -70.21 1.37 19.41
C LYS A 676 -71.28 1.88 18.46
N ILE A 677 -71.05 2.99 17.75
CA ILE A 677 -71.94 3.50 16.69
C ILE A 677 -71.71 2.71 15.39
N ASN A 678 -70.46 2.48 14.99
CA ASN A 678 -70.11 1.71 13.79
C ASN A 678 -70.54 0.25 13.88
N THR A 679 -70.30 -0.42 15.02
CA THR A 679 -70.77 -1.80 15.25
C THR A 679 -72.29 -1.89 15.18
N ARG A 680 -73.02 -0.96 15.80
CA ARG A 680 -74.49 -0.91 15.69
C ARG A 680 -75.01 -0.57 14.29
N ALA A 681 -74.26 0.20 13.49
CA ALA A 681 -74.61 0.46 12.09
C ALA A 681 -74.40 -0.79 11.21
N LEU A 682 -73.33 -1.54 11.47
CA LEU A 682 -73.06 -2.87 10.90
C LEU A 682 -74.15 -3.89 11.27
N GLU A 683 -74.49 -4.00 12.55
CA GLU A 683 -75.55 -4.87 13.08
C GLU A 683 -76.93 -4.52 12.50
N ALA A 684 -77.18 -3.25 12.18
CA ALA A 684 -78.42 -2.77 11.56
C ALA A 684 -78.44 -2.86 10.02
N GLY A 685 -77.37 -3.34 9.38
CA GLY A 685 -77.28 -3.46 7.92
C GLY A 685 -77.25 -2.13 7.14
N LEU A 686 -77.04 -1.00 7.82
CA LEU A 686 -77.13 0.36 7.26
C LEU A 686 -75.87 0.77 6.48
N TRP A 687 -75.58 0.04 5.39
CA TRP A 687 -74.44 0.32 4.52
C TRP A 687 -74.65 1.49 3.55
N ASP A 688 -75.89 1.80 3.17
CA ASP A 688 -76.17 2.82 2.16
C ASP A 688 -76.17 4.25 2.73
N ARG A 689 -74.96 4.77 3.04
CA ARG A 689 -74.73 6.19 3.37
C ARG A 689 -75.29 7.16 2.32
N LEU A 690 -75.55 6.69 1.10
CA LEU A 690 -76.16 7.42 0.00
C LEU A 690 -77.67 7.67 0.17
N SER A 691 -78.34 7.06 1.15
CA SER A 691 -79.80 7.15 1.33
C SER A 691 -80.32 8.60 1.42
N SER A 692 -79.67 9.49 2.17
CA SER A 692 -80.12 10.88 2.28
C SER A 692 -79.99 11.67 0.97
N MET A 693 -78.99 11.37 0.15
CA MET A 693 -78.79 12.01 -1.16
C MET A 693 -79.78 11.47 -2.20
N LYS A 694 -79.92 10.13 -2.28
CA LYS A 694 -80.93 9.45 -3.12
C LYS A 694 -82.35 9.93 -2.81
N ASN A 695 -82.67 10.11 -1.53
CA ASN A 695 -83.99 10.60 -1.10
C ASN A 695 -84.25 12.06 -1.54
N ILE A 696 -83.21 12.90 -1.65
CA ILE A 696 -83.34 14.28 -2.19
C ILE A 696 -83.47 14.24 -3.72
N GLU A 697 -82.69 13.39 -4.39
CA GLU A 697 -82.72 13.25 -5.85
C GLU A 697 -84.05 12.68 -6.34
N SER A 698 -84.59 11.64 -5.69
CA SER A 698 -85.94 11.13 -5.95
C SER A 698 -87.05 12.15 -5.62
N LEU A 699 -86.85 13.00 -4.60
CA LEU A 699 -87.78 14.09 -4.31
C LEU A 699 -87.71 15.20 -5.38
N GLN A 700 -86.53 15.52 -5.91
CA GLN A 700 -86.35 16.43 -7.05
C GLN A 700 -87.04 15.91 -8.31
N GLU A 701 -86.88 14.63 -8.62
CA GLU A 701 -87.53 13.94 -9.74
C GLU A 701 -89.06 14.01 -9.63
N GLN A 702 -89.63 13.69 -8.47
CA GLN A 702 -91.08 13.79 -8.22
C GLN A 702 -91.62 15.23 -8.30
N ILE A 703 -90.86 16.22 -7.83
CA ILE A 703 -91.21 17.65 -7.95
C ILE A 703 -91.17 18.09 -9.42
N PHE A 704 -90.17 17.65 -10.18
CA PHE A 704 -90.04 17.96 -11.61
C PHE A 704 -91.21 17.38 -12.40
N GLU A 705 -91.54 16.10 -12.22
CA GLU A 705 -92.72 15.47 -12.82
C GLU A 705 -94.01 16.22 -12.49
N PHE A 706 -94.22 16.59 -11.22
CA PHE A 706 -95.42 17.32 -10.80
C PHE A 706 -95.50 18.70 -11.48
N THR A 707 -94.38 19.42 -11.56
CA THR A 707 -94.29 20.74 -12.19
C THR A 707 -94.52 20.66 -13.70
N GLN A 708 -94.00 19.62 -14.36
CA GLN A 708 -94.22 19.36 -15.78
C GLN A 708 -95.71 19.08 -16.07
N ARG A 709 -96.38 18.24 -15.26
CA ARG A 709 -97.82 17.97 -15.38
C ARG A 709 -98.66 19.24 -15.14
N LEU A 710 -98.29 20.06 -14.15
CA LEU A 710 -98.95 21.33 -13.87
C LEU A 710 -98.81 22.31 -15.05
N HIS A 711 -97.62 22.42 -15.63
CA HIS A 711 -97.36 23.25 -16.82
C HIS A 711 -98.21 22.80 -18.01
N THR A 712 -98.28 21.50 -18.31
CA THR A 712 -99.14 20.97 -19.39
C THR A 712 -100.61 21.35 -19.15
N ALA A 713 -101.14 21.14 -17.95
CA ALA A 713 -102.52 21.50 -17.62
C ALA A 713 -102.79 23.02 -17.70
N GLU A 714 -101.80 23.87 -17.38
CA GLU A 714 -101.93 25.32 -17.52
C GLU A 714 -101.81 25.78 -18.99
N VAL A 715 -100.98 25.13 -19.80
CA VAL A 715 -100.91 25.35 -21.27
C VAL A 715 -102.22 24.93 -21.93
N GLU A 716 -102.80 23.79 -21.56
CA GLU A 716 -104.14 23.37 -21.99
C GLU A 716 -105.20 24.40 -21.56
N ARG A 717 -105.17 24.87 -20.30
CA ARG A 717 -106.08 25.92 -19.80
C ARG A 717 -105.92 27.24 -20.56
N HIS A 718 -104.70 27.63 -20.92
CA HIS A 718 -104.45 28.82 -21.73
C HIS A 718 -104.87 28.65 -23.19
N SER A 719 -104.65 27.48 -23.80
CA SER A 719 -105.12 27.15 -25.13
C SER A 719 -106.65 27.17 -25.20
N LEU A 720 -107.34 26.52 -24.27
CA LEU A 720 -108.80 26.55 -24.15
C LEU A 720 -109.34 27.97 -23.89
N ARG A 721 -108.61 28.83 -23.17
CA ARG A 721 -108.96 30.24 -23.02
C ARG A 721 -108.74 31.06 -24.29
N LEU A 722 -107.71 30.74 -25.07
CA LEU A 722 -107.44 31.38 -26.35
C LEU A 722 -108.55 31.01 -27.34
N GLN A 723 -108.86 29.71 -27.47
CA GLN A 723 -109.99 29.20 -28.25
C GLN A 723 -111.34 29.80 -27.80
N LEU A 724 -111.56 30.00 -26.49
CA LEU A 724 -112.78 30.65 -25.99
C LEU A 724 -112.79 32.17 -26.24
N ALA A 725 -111.63 32.81 -26.38
CA ALA A 725 -111.50 34.20 -26.82
C ALA A 725 -111.70 34.35 -28.34
N GLU A 726 -111.17 33.42 -29.13
CA GLU A 726 -111.42 33.27 -30.57
C GLU A 726 -112.92 33.02 -30.79
N PHE A 727 -113.53 32.00 -30.18
CA PHE A 727 -114.97 31.77 -30.24
C PHE A 727 -115.82 32.98 -29.81
N LYS A 728 -115.34 33.85 -28.91
CA LYS A 728 -116.00 35.12 -28.57
C LYS A 728 -115.81 36.20 -29.61
N TRP A 729 -114.63 36.27 -30.23
CA TRP A 729 -114.34 37.17 -31.34
C TRP A 729 -115.11 36.75 -32.58
N ASP A 730 -115.07 35.47 -32.95
CA ASP A 730 -115.88 34.81 -33.97
C ASP A 730 -117.37 35.01 -33.71
N PHE A 731 -117.87 34.84 -32.48
CA PHE A 731 -119.28 35.11 -32.16
C PHE A 731 -119.61 36.61 -32.27
N SER A 732 -118.66 37.51 -32.02
CA SER A 732 -118.84 38.96 -32.26
C SER A 732 -118.78 39.32 -33.76
N GLU A 733 -117.99 38.58 -34.54
CA GLU A 733 -117.85 38.74 -35.99
C GLU A 733 -119.07 38.15 -36.69
N MET A 734 -119.44 36.90 -36.42
CA MET A 734 -120.72 36.28 -36.78
C MET A 734 -121.92 37.12 -36.34
N LYS A 735 -121.83 37.91 -35.26
CA LYS A 735 -122.90 38.85 -34.92
C LYS A 735 -122.94 40.04 -35.89
N LYS A 736 -121.80 40.70 -36.16
CA LYS A 736 -121.71 41.74 -37.21
C LYS A 736 -122.09 41.20 -38.59
N GLU A 737 -121.78 39.93 -38.87
CA GLU A 737 -122.12 39.25 -40.11
C GLU A 737 -123.55 38.76 -40.14
N ALA A 738 -124.18 38.42 -39.01
CA ALA A 738 -125.62 38.21 -38.92
C ALA A 738 -126.37 39.53 -39.14
N ASP A 739 -125.91 40.64 -38.56
CA ASP A 739 -126.48 41.98 -38.77
C ASP A 739 -126.37 42.39 -40.27
N LYS A 740 -125.23 42.12 -40.92
CA LYS A 740 -125.06 42.29 -42.38
C LYS A 740 -125.90 41.30 -43.20
N ALA A 741 -125.92 40.03 -42.82
CA ALA A 741 -126.60 38.95 -43.54
C ALA A 741 -128.12 39.09 -43.44
N GLN A 742 -128.65 39.66 -42.35
CA GLN A 742 -130.07 40.00 -42.24
C GLN A 742 -130.43 41.09 -43.26
N GLY A 743 -129.63 42.15 -43.38
CA GLY A 743 -129.80 43.17 -44.42
C GLY A 743 -129.60 42.65 -45.86
N LEU A 744 -128.76 41.63 -46.06
CA LEU A 744 -128.59 40.96 -47.36
C LEU A 744 -129.66 39.89 -47.63
N GLN A 745 -130.24 39.27 -46.61
CA GLN A 745 -131.33 38.28 -46.73
C GLN A 745 -132.63 38.96 -47.17
N GLU A 746 -132.90 40.17 -46.68
CA GLU A 746 -134.00 41.02 -47.17
C GLU A 746 -133.85 41.33 -48.67
N GLN A 747 -132.62 41.50 -49.17
CA GLN A 747 -132.34 41.69 -50.60
C GLN A 747 -132.35 40.37 -51.40
N LEU A 748 -131.90 39.25 -50.81
CA LEU A 748 -131.84 37.93 -51.46
C LEU A 748 -133.24 37.32 -51.64
N ASN A 749 -134.12 37.50 -50.65
CA ASN A 749 -135.52 37.06 -50.70
C ASN A 749 -136.30 37.66 -51.89
N MET A 750 -135.85 38.80 -52.41
CA MET A 750 -136.43 39.48 -53.58
C MET A 750 -136.04 38.83 -54.94
N LEU A 751 -134.99 37.99 -55.00
CA LEU A 751 -134.35 37.63 -56.28
C LEU A 751 -134.07 36.13 -56.53
N LYS A 752 -134.45 35.20 -55.63
CA LYS A 752 -134.18 33.75 -55.81
C LYS A 752 -135.40 32.81 -55.78
N GLN A 753 -136.47 33.16 -56.50
CA GLN A 753 -137.41 32.14 -57.02
C GLN A 753 -136.94 31.55 -58.37
N LYS A 754 -135.88 30.70 -58.38
CA LYS A 754 -135.60 29.65 -59.41
C LYS A 754 -134.31 28.85 -59.10
N LEU A 755 -134.20 27.67 -59.74
CA LEU A 755 -133.31 26.53 -59.46
C LEU A 755 -133.00 25.80 -60.80
N ILE A 756 -132.03 24.88 -60.95
CA ILE A 756 -131.07 24.28 -60.00
C ILE A 756 -129.62 24.71 -60.39
N THR A 757 -128.52 23.93 -60.58
CA THR A 757 -128.17 22.48 -60.56
C THR A 757 -126.96 22.22 -59.65
N HIS A 758 -126.76 20.95 -59.21
CA HIS A 758 -125.93 20.63 -58.04
C HIS A 758 -124.66 19.80 -58.35
N GLU A 759 -124.69 18.97 -59.40
CA GLU A 759 -123.76 17.85 -59.63
C GLU A 759 -122.28 18.26 -59.80
N LYS A 760 -122.02 19.49 -60.28
CA LYS A 760 -120.65 20.03 -60.43
C LYS A 760 -119.98 20.42 -59.10
N PHE A 761 -120.73 20.46 -58.01
CA PHE A 761 -120.19 20.79 -56.69
C PHE A 761 -119.63 19.54 -55.99
N GLU A 762 -120.34 18.42 -56.05
CA GLU A 762 -119.98 17.19 -55.34
C GLU A 762 -118.65 16.59 -55.83
N SER A 763 -118.39 16.55 -57.16
CA SER A 763 -117.13 16.00 -57.67
C SER A 763 -115.92 16.84 -57.25
N VAL A 764 -116.07 18.16 -57.10
CA VAL A 764 -115.01 19.06 -56.60
C VAL A 764 -114.76 18.83 -55.11
N CYS A 765 -115.81 18.56 -54.33
CA CYS A 765 -115.68 18.22 -52.91
C CYS A 765 -115.02 16.84 -52.69
N GLU A 766 -115.34 15.83 -53.51
CA GLU A 766 -114.64 14.53 -53.44
C GLU A 766 -113.17 14.65 -53.85
N GLU A 767 -112.85 15.38 -54.92
CA GLU A 767 -111.46 15.55 -55.37
C GLU A 767 -110.63 16.36 -54.36
N LEU A 768 -111.22 17.37 -53.72
CA LEU A 768 -110.60 18.14 -52.63
C LEU A 768 -110.35 17.29 -51.38
N ASN A 769 -111.30 16.44 -50.96
CA ASN A 769 -111.10 15.51 -49.84
C ASN A 769 -109.98 14.51 -50.14
N ASN A 770 -109.92 13.98 -51.38
CA ASN A 770 -108.86 13.09 -51.81
C ASN A 770 -107.49 13.79 -51.89
N ALA A 771 -107.43 15.09 -52.17
CA ALA A 771 -106.21 15.88 -52.05
C ALA A 771 -105.78 16.04 -50.58
N LEU A 772 -106.70 16.45 -49.70
CA LEU A 772 -106.43 16.66 -48.27
C LEU A 772 -105.92 15.39 -47.56
N HIS A 773 -106.43 14.21 -47.95
CA HIS A 773 -105.96 12.94 -47.38
C HIS A 773 -104.54 12.57 -47.81
N ARG A 774 -104.13 12.93 -49.04
CA ARG A 774 -102.75 12.77 -49.52
C ARG A 774 -101.81 13.75 -48.83
N GLU A 775 -102.24 15.00 -48.63
CA GLU A 775 -101.52 16.01 -47.84
C GLU A 775 -101.22 15.47 -46.44
N HIS A 776 -102.22 14.94 -45.74
CA HIS A 776 -102.06 14.41 -44.38
C HIS A 776 -101.13 13.18 -44.31
N GLN A 777 -101.21 12.26 -45.28
CA GLN A 777 -100.26 11.15 -45.38
C GLN A 777 -98.83 11.63 -45.68
N ALA A 778 -98.64 12.65 -46.52
CA ALA A 778 -97.34 13.25 -46.75
C ALA A 778 -96.79 13.94 -45.49
N GLN A 779 -97.63 14.62 -44.71
CA GLN A 779 -97.26 15.22 -43.42
C GLN A 779 -96.77 14.16 -42.42
N LEU A 780 -97.47 13.03 -42.32
CA LEU A 780 -97.09 11.92 -41.44
C LEU A 780 -95.75 11.29 -41.86
N LEU A 781 -95.58 11.00 -43.15
CA LEU A 781 -94.32 10.46 -43.68
C LEU A 781 -93.15 11.44 -43.52
N LEU A 782 -93.36 12.75 -43.67
CA LEU A 782 -92.34 13.76 -43.40
C LEU A 782 -91.96 13.80 -41.91
N ASN A 783 -92.93 13.67 -41.01
CA ASN A 783 -92.66 13.62 -39.56
C ASN A 783 -91.91 12.33 -39.17
N GLU A 784 -92.29 11.17 -39.73
CA GLU A 784 -91.57 9.91 -39.52
C GLU A 784 -90.13 9.98 -40.07
N GLN A 785 -89.93 10.56 -41.26
CA GLN A 785 -88.60 10.78 -41.83
C GLN A 785 -87.77 11.77 -40.99
N ALA A 786 -88.36 12.86 -40.51
CA ALA A 786 -87.70 13.81 -39.62
C ALA A 786 -87.29 13.15 -38.29
N GLN A 787 -88.15 12.32 -37.70
CA GLN A 787 -87.84 11.58 -36.48
C GLN A 787 -86.75 10.51 -36.70
N GLN A 788 -86.77 9.80 -37.82
CA GLN A 788 -85.70 8.86 -38.20
C GLN A 788 -84.37 9.57 -38.45
N LEU A 789 -84.38 10.76 -39.06
CA LEU A 789 -83.20 11.61 -39.23
C LEU A 789 -82.67 12.13 -37.89
N GLN A 790 -83.55 12.55 -36.97
CA GLN A 790 -83.18 12.95 -35.61
C GLN A 790 -82.52 11.78 -34.85
N GLU A 791 -83.10 10.57 -34.92
CA GLU A 791 -82.50 9.38 -34.32
C GLU A 791 -81.16 9.00 -34.95
N LEU A 792 -81.03 9.09 -36.29
CA LEU A 792 -79.77 8.84 -36.99
C LEU A 792 -78.70 9.87 -36.61
N ASN A 793 -79.06 11.15 -36.49
CA ASN A 793 -78.14 12.19 -36.06
C ASN A 793 -77.66 11.94 -34.63
N ASN A 794 -78.56 11.63 -33.70
CA ASN A 794 -78.20 11.33 -32.30
C ASN A 794 -77.30 10.08 -32.20
N LYS A 795 -77.56 9.05 -33.03
CA LYS A 795 -76.71 7.84 -33.12
C LYS A 795 -75.34 8.15 -33.76
N LEU A 796 -75.29 9.05 -34.73
CA LEU A 796 -74.04 9.52 -35.35
C LEU A 796 -73.20 10.33 -34.35
N GLU A 797 -73.83 11.20 -33.58
CA GLU A 797 -73.17 12.04 -32.55
C GLU A 797 -72.64 11.21 -31.38
N LEU A 798 -73.39 10.19 -30.95
CA LEU A 798 -72.91 9.17 -30.01
C LEU A 798 -71.71 8.38 -30.57
N HIS A 799 -71.78 7.94 -31.83
CA HIS A 799 -70.65 7.26 -32.46
C HIS A 799 -69.42 8.17 -32.65
N ALA A 800 -69.60 9.44 -33.00
CA ALA A 800 -68.51 10.40 -33.19
C ALA A 800 -67.82 10.76 -31.87
N SER A 801 -68.58 10.90 -30.78
CA SER A 801 -68.01 11.08 -29.43
C SER A 801 -67.30 9.82 -28.92
N GLU A 802 -67.92 8.64 -29.08
CA GLU A 802 -67.23 7.37 -28.81
C GLU A 802 -65.95 7.17 -29.65
N GLU A 803 -65.92 7.61 -30.91
CA GLU A 803 -64.74 7.52 -31.79
C GLU A 803 -63.67 8.54 -31.41
N ALA A 804 -64.05 9.74 -30.94
CA ALA A 804 -63.13 10.70 -30.33
C ALA A 804 -62.47 10.12 -29.06
N ASP A 805 -63.24 9.53 -28.16
CA ASP A 805 -62.70 8.88 -26.94
C ASP A 805 -61.78 7.70 -27.29
N LYS A 806 -62.19 6.83 -28.23
CA LYS A 806 -61.38 5.71 -28.70
C LYS A 806 -60.08 6.18 -29.36
N THR A 807 -60.12 7.23 -30.18
CA THR A 807 -58.91 7.79 -30.81
C THR A 807 -58.00 8.51 -29.81
N GLN A 808 -58.54 9.16 -28.78
CA GLN A 808 -57.74 9.69 -27.67
C GLN A 808 -57.01 8.57 -26.93
N VAL A 809 -57.73 7.54 -26.45
CA VAL A 809 -57.15 6.40 -25.72
C VAL A 809 -56.13 5.64 -26.57
N LEU A 810 -56.38 5.48 -27.87
CA LEU A 810 -55.39 4.94 -28.81
C LEU A 810 -54.17 5.85 -28.94
N SER A 811 -54.33 7.18 -28.96
CA SER A 811 -53.19 8.12 -29.03
C SER A 811 -52.30 8.06 -27.78
N GLU A 812 -52.90 7.90 -26.59
CA GLU A 812 -52.19 7.76 -25.32
C GLU A 812 -51.50 6.39 -25.20
N SER A 813 -52.15 5.34 -25.70
CA SER A 813 -51.56 4.00 -25.84
C SER A 813 -50.39 3.99 -26.82
N VAL A 814 -50.48 4.72 -27.94
CA VAL A 814 -49.40 4.85 -28.93
C VAL A 814 -48.24 5.69 -28.39
N LYS A 815 -48.50 6.78 -27.64
CA LYS A 815 -47.46 7.57 -26.96
C LYS A 815 -46.67 6.72 -25.99
N SER A 816 -47.34 6.09 -25.01
CA SER A 816 -46.70 5.23 -24.01
C SER A 816 -45.96 4.02 -24.62
N LEU A 817 -46.51 3.39 -25.68
CA LEU A 817 -45.81 2.36 -26.43
C LEU A 817 -44.56 2.90 -27.16
N SER A 818 -44.61 4.12 -27.70
CA SER A 818 -43.47 4.76 -28.37
C SER A 818 -42.35 5.11 -27.37
N GLU A 819 -42.71 5.56 -26.16
CA GLU A 819 -41.79 5.85 -25.06
C GLU A 819 -41.11 4.56 -24.56
N ALA A 820 -41.89 3.50 -24.31
CA ALA A 820 -41.37 2.18 -23.96
C ALA A 820 -40.45 1.61 -25.05
N THR A 821 -40.80 1.80 -26.33
CA THR A 821 -39.97 1.40 -27.48
C THR A 821 -38.66 2.20 -27.56
N MET A 822 -38.70 3.50 -27.27
CA MET A 822 -37.51 4.36 -27.24
C MET A 822 -36.60 4.02 -26.05
N GLU A 823 -37.16 3.67 -24.89
CA GLU A 823 -36.40 3.24 -23.72
C GLU A 823 -35.78 1.85 -23.92
N LEU A 824 -36.49 0.90 -24.53
CA LEU A 824 -35.92 -0.36 -25.00
C LEU A 824 -34.72 -0.12 -25.94
N ARG A 825 -34.82 0.84 -26.87
CA ARG A 825 -33.70 1.24 -27.75
C ARG A 825 -32.55 1.96 -27.01
N ARG A 826 -32.78 2.60 -25.86
CA ARG A 826 -31.67 3.09 -25.00
C ARG A 826 -30.96 1.92 -24.33
N ARG A 827 -31.72 1.00 -23.71
CA ARG A 827 -31.19 -0.17 -23.01
C ARG A 827 -30.47 -1.15 -23.94
N ASP A 828 -30.99 -1.42 -25.13
CA ASP A 828 -30.32 -2.24 -26.14
C ASP A 828 -28.98 -1.62 -26.60
N ARG A 829 -28.89 -0.29 -26.75
CA ARG A 829 -27.61 0.38 -27.05
C ARG A 829 -26.61 0.23 -25.89
N PHE A 830 -27.05 0.40 -24.64
CA PHE A 830 -26.20 0.18 -23.47
C PHE A 830 -25.74 -1.29 -23.34
N LEU A 831 -26.64 -2.25 -23.55
CA LEU A 831 -26.32 -3.68 -23.54
C LEU A 831 -25.34 -4.05 -24.67
N ARG A 832 -25.48 -3.47 -25.87
CA ARG A 832 -24.50 -3.64 -26.96
C ARG A 832 -23.14 -3.05 -26.62
N GLN A 833 -23.08 -1.94 -25.89
CA GLN A 833 -21.83 -1.35 -25.41
C GLN A 833 -21.17 -2.22 -24.32
N GLN A 834 -21.94 -2.69 -23.33
CA GLN A 834 -21.47 -3.62 -22.30
C GLN A 834 -21.00 -4.94 -22.90
N ASN A 835 -21.75 -5.52 -23.84
CA ASN A 835 -21.34 -6.75 -24.53
C ASN A 835 -20.04 -6.56 -25.33
N ARG A 836 -19.80 -5.39 -25.95
CA ARG A 836 -18.51 -5.10 -26.61
C ARG A 836 -17.35 -5.10 -25.60
N LEU A 837 -17.50 -4.40 -24.47
CA LEU A 837 -16.49 -4.38 -23.40
C LEU A 837 -16.25 -5.79 -22.84
N LEU A 838 -17.30 -6.58 -22.63
CA LEU A 838 -17.19 -7.96 -22.17
C LEU A 838 -16.49 -8.86 -23.21
N THR A 839 -16.79 -8.72 -24.50
CA THR A 839 -16.08 -9.47 -25.55
C THR A 839 -14.62 -9.05 -25.70
N GLN A 840 -14.25 -7.81 -25.37
CA GLN A 840 -12.87 -7.36 -25.32
C GLN A 840 -12.15 -8.00 -24.13
N LEU A 841 -12.71 -7.89 -22.92
CA LEU A 841 -12.17 -8.51 -21.71
C LEU A 841 -12.05 -10.04 -21.83
N GLU A 842 -12.96 -10.71 -22.54
CA GLU A 842 -12.81 -12.14 -22.87
C GLU A 842 -11.65 -12.42 -23.84
N GLN A 843 -11.41 -11.56 -24.83
CA GLN A 843 -10.28 -11.69 -25.75
C GLN A 843 -8.96 -11.43 -25.03
N ASP A 844 -8.89 -10.36 -24.24
CA ASP A 844 -7.71 -9.99 -23.44
C ASP A 844 -7.40 -11.11 -22.43
N LYS A 845 -8.41 -11.65 -21.74
CA LYS A 845 -8.27 -12.80 -20.85
C LYS A 845 -7.76 -14.05 -21.60
N ARG A 846 -8.26 -14.34 -22.80
CA ARG A 846 -7.78 -15.47 -23.63
C ARG A 846 -6.34 -15.27 -24.09
N TRP A 847 -5.97 -14.04 -24.47
CA TRP A 847 -4.63 -13.66 -24.88
C TRP A 847 -3.63 -13.77 -23.71
N LEU A 848 -3.95 -13.16 -22.56
CA LEU A 848 -3.19 -13.28 -21.32
C LEU A 848 -3.04 -14.74 -20.89
N SER A 849 -4.12 -15.51 -20.90
CA SER A 849 -4.09 -16.95 -20.56
C SER A 849 -3.25 -17.78 -21.54
N LYS A 850 -3.10 -17.34 -22.79
CA LYS A 850 -2.18 -17.97 -23.75
C LYS A 850 -0.74 -17.53 -23.46
N SER A 851 -0.48 -16.23 -23.34
CA SER A 851 0.85 -15.67 -23.03
C SER A 851 1.45 -16.29 -21.75
N ILE A 852 0.63 -16.46 -20.71
CA ILE A 852 1.03 -17.14 -19.46
C ILE A 852 1.41 -18.60 -19.73
N ARG A 853 0.59 -19.40 -20.44
CA ARG A 853 0.93 -20.80 -20.75
C ARG A 853 2.16 -20.93 -21.66
N ASP A 854 2.31 -20.03 -22.62
CA ASP A 854 3.45 -20.02 -23.53
C ASP A 854 4.73 -19.71 -22.72
N ALA A 855 4.68 -18.74 -21.78
CA ALA A 855 5.77 -18.44 -20.85
C ALA A 855 6.04 -19.57 -19.82
N GLU A 856 5.00 -20.19 -19.25
CA GLU A 856 5.11 -21.38 -18.39
C GLU A 856 5.80 -22.53 -19.15
N SER A 857 5.49 -22.74 -20.42
CA SER A 857 6.13 -23.76 -21.26
C SER A 857 7.60 -23.44 -21.56
N ALA A 858 7.94 -22.17 -21.76
CA ALA A 858 9.32 -21.71 -21.93
C ALA A 858 10.14 -21.87 -20.63
N LEU A 859 9.55 -21.56 -19.48
CA LEU A 859 10.18 -21.78 -18.18
C LEU A 859 10.34 -23.28 -17.85
N CYS A 860 9.33 -24.10 -18.16
CA CYS A 860 9.39 -25.56 -17.97
C CYS A 860 10.40 -26.25 -18.90
N THR A 861 10.63 -25.73 -20.10
CA THR A 861 11.70 -26.23 -20.99
C THR A 861 13.07 -25.77 -20.50
N ALA A 862 13.27 -24.48 -20.21
CA ALA A 862 14.52 -23.97 -19.65
C ALA A 862 14.93 -24.64 -18.32
N ALA A 863 13.96 -25.00 -17.46
CA ALA A 863 14.22 -25.74 -16.24
C ALA A 863 14.74 -27.17 -16.52
N LYS A 864 14.16 -27.88 -17.49
CA LYS A 864 14.62 -29.21 -17.93
C LYS A 864 15.98 -29.15 -18.60
N ASP A 865 16.20 -28.17 -19.48
CA ASP A 865 17.48 -27.95 -20.14
C ASP A 865 18.60 -27.75 -19.09
N LYS A 866 18.33 -26.98 -18.03
CA LYS A 866 19.24 -26.80 -16.89
C LYS A 866 19.46 -28.08 -16.09
N GLU A 867 18.41 -28.87 -15.84
CA GLU A 867 18.51 -30.14 -15.10
C GLU A 867 19.34 -31.19 -15.88
N LEU A 868 19.17 -31.26 -17.20
CA LEU A 868 19.96 -32.10 -18.10
C LEU A 868 21.44 -31.67 -18.10
N ILE A 869 21.75 -30.38 -18.19
CA ILE A 869 23.13 -29.87 -18.05
C ILE A 869 23.73 -30.25 -16.70
N ILE A 870 22.98 -30.11 -15.59
CA ILE A 870 23.43 -30.50 -14.25
C ILE A 870 23.69 -32.03 -14.14
N SER A 871 22.87 -32.87 -14.77
CA SER A 871 23.13 -34.32 -14.81
C SER A 871 24.39 -34.67 -15.62
N HIS A 872 24.64 -33.96 -16.73
CA HIS A 872 25.83 -34.18 -17.56
C HIS A 872 27.10 -33.70 -16.83
N MET A 873 27.05 -32.54 -16.14
CA MET A 873 28.13 -32.06 -15.26
C MET A 873 28.53 -33.12 -14.23
N LYS A 874 27.56 -33.70 -13.51
CA LYS A 874 27.80 -34.74 -12.49
C LYS A 874 28.38 -36.03 -13.09
N ALA A 875 28.00 -36.39 -14.33
CA ALA A 875 28.57 -37.53 -15.02
C ALA A 875 30.06 -37.32 -15.38
N VAL A 876 30.42 -36.11 -15.83
CA VAL A 876 31.82 -35.72 -16.10
C VAL A 876 32.64 -35.67 -14.80
N GLU A 877 32.11 -35.04 -13.75
CA GLU A 877 32.73 -35.01 -12.41
C GLU A 877 33.02 -36.42 -11.87
N ALA A 878 32.05 -37.33 -11.95
CA ALA A 878 32.20 -38.73 -11.54
C ALA A 878 33.20 -39.53 -12.40
N ALA A 879 33.43 -39.13 -13.66
CA ALA A 879 34.46 -39.72 -14.50
C ALA A 879 35.86 -39.21 -14.15
N LEU A 880 36.02 -37.91 -13.91
CA LEU A 880 37.29 -37.30 -13.49
C LEU A 880 37.73 -37.79 -12.11
N HIS A 881 36.81 -37.99 -11.18
CA HIS A 881 37.12 -38.63 -9.89
C HIS A 881 37.68 -40.04 -10.05
N LYS A 882 37.13 -40.88 -10.95
CA LYS A 882 37.66 -42.22 -11.20
C LYS A 882 39.10 -42.20 -11.73
N VAL A 883 39.44 -41.24 -12.60
CA VAL A 883 40.82 -41.07 -13.10
C VAL A 883 41.77 -40.59 -12.01
N ARG A 884 41.35 -39.64 -11.16
CA ARG A 884 42.12 -39.24 -9.97
C ARG A 884 42.40 -40.44 -9.05
N ASP A 885 41.38 -41.24 -8.78
CA ASP A 885 41.48 -42.36 -7.85
C ASP A 885 42.32 -43.52 -8.41
N GLN A 886 42.37 -43.67 -9.74
CA GLN A 886 43.33 -44.54 -10.43
C GLN A 886 44.77 -43.99 -10.38
N ALA A 887 44.96 -42.69 -10.53
CA ALA A 887 46.28 -42.04 -10.48
C ALA A 887 46.91 -42.02 -9.07
N LEU A 888 46.10 -42.18 -8.02
CA LEU A 888 46.54 -42.26 -6.62
C LEU A 888 46.91 -43.68 -6.15
N LEU A 889 46.80 -44.71 -7.00
CA LEU A 889 47.11 -46.09 -6.62
C LEU A 889 48.63 -46.33 -6.50
N PRO A 890 49.16 -46.90 -5.39
CA PRO A 890 50.60 -47.05 -5.19
C PRO A 890 51.30 -47.97 -6.22
N CYS A 891 52.50 -47.56 -6.65
CA CYS A 891 53.28 -48.16 -7.74
C CYS A 891 53.72 -49.64 -7.57
N ALA A 892 53.33 -50.34 -6.51
CA ALA A 892 53.74 -51.72 -6.23
C ALA A 892 53.32 -52.73 -7.33
N ALA A 893 52.27 -52.42 -8.10
CA ALA A 893 51.82 -53.23 -9.24
C ALA A 893 52.48 -52.87 -10.58
N ALA A 894 53.25 -51.77 -10.65
CA ALA A 894 53.77 -51.22 -11.91
C ALA A 894 55.02 -51.93 -12.45
N ALA A 895 55.55 -52.94 -11.75
CA ALA A 895 56.77 -53.66 -12.13
C ALA A 895 56.58 -54.70 -13.26
N THR A 896 55.33 -55.02 -13.63
CA THR A 896 55.03 -56.15 -14.55
C THR A 896 54.09 -55.82 -15.72
N ASN A 897 53.50 -54.63 -15.78
CA ASN A 897 52.65 -54.17 -16.90
C ASN A 897 52.93 -52.70 -17.20
N ASP A 898 52.88 -52.31 -18.48
CA ASP A 898 53.05 -50.91 -18.90
C ASP A 898 51.94 -50.03 -18.32
N PHE A 899 52.33 -49.05 -17.49
CA PHE A 899 51.43 -48.11 -16.84
C PHE A 899 51.07 -46.95 -17.79
N THR A 900 50.27 -47.24 -18.80
CA THR A 900 49.63 -46.20 -19.62
C THR A 900 48.45 -45.59 -18.87
N LEU A 901 48.49 -44.27 -18.65
CA LEU A 901 47.30 -43.51 -18.24
C LEU A 901 46.29 -43.54 -19.39
N GLU A 902 45.25 -44.39 -19.29
CA GLU A 902 44.16 -44.33 -20.25
C GLU A 902 43.53 -42.93 -20.22
N LEU A 903 43.48 -42.28 -21.39
CA LEU A 903 42.77 -41.01 -21.55
C LEU A 903 41.30 -41.22 -21.13
N PRO A 904 40.72 -40.37 -20.25
CA PRO A 904 39.33 -40.53 -19.83
C PRO A 904 38.41 -40.63 -21.04
N LYS A 905 37.78 -41.79 -21.22
CA LYS A 905 36.75 -42.03 -22.23
C LYS A 905 35.46 -41.35 -21.78
N LEU A 906 35.49 -40.01 -21.69
CA LEU A 906 34.29 -39.19 -21.75
C LEU A 906 33.67 -39.46 -23.11
N HIS A 907 32.59 -40.25 -23.12
CA HIS A 907 31.84 -40.51 -24.33
C HIS A 907 31.32 -39.15 -24.85
N LEU A 908 31.84 -38.72 -25.99
CA LEU A 908 31.49 -37.44 -26.62
C LEU A 908 30.11 -37.53 -27.31
N GLU A 909 29.13 -38.05 -26.60
CA GLU A 909 27.71 -37.96 -26.95
C GLU A 909 27.28 -36.50 -26.79
N THR A 910 27.58 -35.70 -27.82
CA THR A 910 26.89 -34.44 -28.15
C THR A 910 25.42 -34.60 -27.80
N PHE A 911 24.93 -33.87 -26.79
CA PHE A 911 23.63 -34.03 -26.14
C PHE A 911 22.59 -34.74 -27.03
N SER A 912 22.45 -36.06 -26.85
CA SER A 912 21.77 -36.90 -27.86
C SER A 912 20.25 -36.74 -27.86
N GLU A 913 19.69 -36.04 -26.86
CA GLU A 913 18.32 -35.56 -26.87
C GLU A 913 18.23 -34.25 -27.67
N GLU A 914 17.43 -34.24 -28.73
CA GLU A 914 17.41 -33.17 -29.74
C GLU A 914 17.03 -31.77 -29.22
N GLY A 915 16.54 -31.66 -27.97
CA GLY A 915 16.17 -30.38 -27.34
C GLY A 915 17.33 -29.43 -27.01
N LEU A 916 18.53 -29.96 -26.71
CA LEU A 916 19.68 -29.14 -26.29
C LEU A 916 20.56 -28.64 -27.46
N LYS A 917 20.28 -29.11 -28.68
CA LYS A 917 21.15 -28.95 -29.85
C LYS A 917 21.06 -27.54 -30.44
N GLY A 918 21.90 -26.64 -29.92
CA GLY A 918 22.04 -25.26 -30.43
C GLY A 918 21.85 -24.16 -29.38
N ARG A 919 21.62 -24.50 -28.10
CA ARG A 919 21.64 -23.51 -27.02
C ARG A 919 23.07 -23.06 -26.68
N PRO A 920 23.32 -21.75 -26.43
CA PRO A 920 24.66 -21.24 -26.19
C PRO A 920 25.28 -21.78 -24.89
N GLU A 921 24.48 -22.04 -23.85
CA GLU A 921 24.96 -22.57 -22.56
C GLU A 921 25.46 -24.02 -22.71
N ALA A 922 24.70 -24.85 -23.43
CA ALA A 922 25.07 -26.24 -23.73
C ALA A 922 26.32 -26.29 -24.63
N ALA A 923 26.39 -25.42 -25.64
CA ALA A 923 27.54 -25.30 -26.53
C ALA A 923 28.80 -24.82 -25.78
N ALA A 924 28.68 -23.83 -24.90
CA ALA A 924 29.79 -23.34 -24.08
C ALA A 924 30.29 -24.39 -23.09
N PHE A 925 29.40 -25.15 -22.45
CA PHE A 925 29.80 -26.24 -21.56
C PHE A 925 30.48 -27.39 -22.33
N GLN A 926 29.97 -27.75 -23.51
CA GLN A 926 30.62 -28.76 -24.34
C GLN A 926 32.00 -28.30 -24.86
N ALA A 927 32.15 -27.02 -25.23
CA ALA A 927 33.44 -26.44 -25.59
C ALA A 927 34.45 -26.46 -24.41
N MET A 928 33.99 -26.17 -23.19
CA MET A 928 34.81 -26.28 -21.98
C MET A 928 35.33 -27.70 -21.75
N ILE A 929 34.47 -28.72 -21.88
CA ILE A 929 34.88 -30.14 -21.78
C ILE A 929 35.91 -30.48 -22.87
N GLN A 930 35.69 -30.04 -24.11
CA GLN A 930 36.59 -30.29 -25.23
C GLN A 930 37.98 -29.70 -24.99
N SER A 931 38.07 -28.41 -24.61
CA SER A 931 39.36 -27.77 -24.31
C SER A 931 40.04 -28.35 -23.08
N PHE A 932 39.29 -28.81 -22.08
CA PHE A 932 39.87 -29.55 -20.95
C PHE A 932 40.49 -30.89 -21.39
N MET A 933 39.80 -31.64 -22.24
CA MET A 933 40.31 -32.92 -22.78
C MET A 933 41.54 -32.73 -23.66
N GLU A 934 41.58 -31.67 -24.46
CA GLU A 934 42.75 -31.30 -25.27
C GLU A 934 43.96 -30.95 -24.38
N LEU A 935 43.77 -30.11 -23.35
CA LEU A 935 44.82 -29.78 -22.37
C LEU A 935 45.30 -31.02 -21.61
N TYR A 936 44.39 -31.91 -21.21
CA TYR A 936 44.73 -33.17 -20.53
C TYR A 936 45.55 -34.10 -21.45
N GLN A 937 45.17 -34.25 -22.72
CA GLN A 937 45.91 -35.04 -23.70
C GLN A 937 47.31 -34.46 -23.97
N VAL A 938 47.43 -33.13 -24.09
CA VAL A 938 48.73 -32.46 -24.20
C VAL A 938 49.60 -32.71 -22.97
N ALA A 939 49.04 -32.58 -21.76
CA ALA A 939 49.76 -32.84 -20.51
C ALA A 939 50.28 -34.29 -20.41
N VAL A 940 49.43 -35.29 -20.71
CA VAL A 940 49.84 -36.71 -20.74
C VAL A 940 50.97 -36.92 -21.75
N SER A 941 50.86 -36.37 -22.96
CA SER A 941 51.91 -36.50 -23.98
C SER A 941 53.24 -35.85 -23.54
N ARG A 942 53.20 -34.73 -22.80
CA ARG A 942 54.41 -34.08 -22.28
C ARG A 942 55.04 -34.92 -21.17
N VAL A 943 54.25 -35.49 -20.26
CA VAL A 943 54.74 -36.44 -19.24
C VAL A 943 55.41 -37.65 -19.90
N GLU A 944 54.81 -38.25 -20.94
CA GLU A 944 55.45 -39.35 -21.67
C GLU A 944 56.79 -38.94 -22.30
N THR A 945 56.88 -37.76 -22.92
CA THR A 945 58.15 -37.29 -23.49
C THR A 945 59.22 -37.12 -22.41
N LEU A 946 58.88 -36.51 -21.27
CA LEU A 946 59.80 -36.36 -20.13
C LEU A 946 60.22 -37.70 -19.52
N VAL A 947 59.33 -38.70 -19.48
CA VAL A 947 59.66 -40.07 -19.04
C VAL A 947 60.58 -40.76 -20.06
N ARG A 948 60.37 -40.56 -21.36
CA ARG A 948 61.26 -41.08 -22.42
C ARG A 948 62.63 -40.39 -22.41
N GLU A 949 62.68 -39.07 -22.22
CA GLU A 949 63.90 -38.28 -22.00
C GLU A 949 64.66 -38.79 -20.76
N THR A 950 63.96 -39.00 -19.64
CA THR A 950 64.55 -39.53 -18.39
C THR A 950 65.11 -40.95 -18.56
N LYS A 951 64.38 -41.86 -19.21
CA LYS A 951 64.88 -43.21 -19.55
C LYS A 951 66.10 -43.14 -20.46
N SER A 952 66.12 -42.22 -21.44
CA SER A 952 67.27 -41.98 -22.32
C SER A 952 68.49 -41.46 -21.55
N LEU A 953 68.31 -40.50 -20.64
CA LEU A 953 69.37 -39.99 -19.76
C LEU A 953 69.90 -41.08 -18.81
N GLN A 954 69.04 -41.93 -18.26
CA GLN A 954 69.46 -43.08 -17.45
C GLN A 954 70.30 -44.08 -18.28
N LEU A 955 69.91 -44.37 -19.52
CA LEU A 955 70.70 -45.19 -20.44
C LEU A 955 72.03 -44.54 -20.81
N HIS A 956 72.07 -43.22 -21.01
CA HIS A 956 73.30 -42.48 -21.25
C HIS A 956 74.23 -42.48 -20.03
N ILE A 957 73.69 -42.35 -18.82
CA ILE A 957 74.43 -42.49 -17.56
C ILE A 957 74.95 -43.92 -17.37
N ALA A 958 74.17 -44.95 -17.75
CA ALA A 958 74.63 -46.33 -17.74
C ALA A 958 75.75 -46.58 -18.75
N ALA A 959 75.67 -45.99 -19.96
CA ALA A 959 76.72 -46.03 -20.97
C ALA A 959 77.98 -45.26 -20.55
N LEU A 960 77.84 -44.12 -19.87
CA LEU A 960 78.97 -43.42 -19.25
C LEU A 960 79.61 -44.26 -18.13
N LYS A 961 78.81 -44.91 -17.28
CA LYS A 961 79.31 -45.81 -16.23
C LYS A 961 80.04 -47.03 -16.81
N SER A 962 79.54 -47.64 -17.89
CA SER A 962 80.24 -48.76 -18.54
C SER A 962 81.51 -48.31 -19.28
N ARG A 963 81.52 -47.11 -19.87
CA ARG A 963 82.73 -46.48 -20.44
C ARG A 963 83.75 -46.10 -19.37
N LEU A 964 83.31 -45.66 -18.19
CA LEU A 964 84.19 -45.40 -17.04
C LEU A 964 84.76 -46.72 -16.50
N GLN A 965 83.93 -47.75 -16.32
CA GLN A 965 84.39 -49.09 -15.90
C GLN A 965 85.36 -49.71 -16.90
N THR A 966 85.13 -49.57 -18.21
CA THR A 966 86.08 -50.04 -19.24
C THR A 966 87.34 -49.18 -19.32
N ALA A 967 87.28 -47.88 -19.00
CA ALA A 967 88.49 -47.06 -18.84
C ALA A 967 89.30 -47.49 -17.61
N CYS A 968 88.67 -47.72 -16.45
CA CYS A 968 89.34 -48.23 -15.26
C CYS A 968 89.92 -49.65 -15.47
N LEU A 969 89.23 -50.52 -16.23
CA LEU A 969 89.79 -51.81 -16.65
C LEU A 969 91.04 -51.60 -17.53
N HIS A 970 90.96 -50.72 -18.53
CA HIS A 970 92.08 -50.40 -19.41
C HIS A 970 93.27 -49.74 -18.69
N GLU A 971 93.02 -49.06 -17.57
CA GLU A 971 94.04 -48.52 -16.66
C GLU A 971 94.66 -49.60 -15.76
N SER A 972 93.86 -50.56 -15.29
CA SER A 972 94.40 -51.75 -14.60
C SER A 972 95.21 -52.66 -15.55
N ASP A 973 94.81 -52.78 -16.82
CA ASP A 973 95.55 -53.52 -17.86
C ASP A 973 96.92 -52.88 -18.19
N LEU A 974 97.13 -51.60 -17.87
CA LEU A 974 98.45 -50.94 -17.99
C LEU A 974 99.41 -51.29 -16.84
N THR A 975 98.98 -52.06 -15.83
CA THR A 975 99.81 -52.45 -14.67
C THR A 975 100.21 -53.94 -14.62
N ASN A 976 99.77 -54.78 -15.57
CA ASN A 976 100.22 -56.16 -15.68
C ASN A 976 100.41 -56.60 -17.15
N GLY A 977 101.65 -56.90 -17.53
CA GLY A 977 102.00 -57.23 -18.92
C GLY A 977 101.99 -58.72 -19.26
N ASN A 978 101.98 -58.99 -20.58
CA ASN A 978 102.26 -60.27 -21.24
C ASN A 978 101.25 -61.43 -21.10
N LYS A 979 100.41 -61.60 -22.13
CA LYS A 979 100.68 -62.60 -23.20
C LYS A 979 99.80 -62.40 -24.44
N ARG A 980 100.16 -63.08 -25.54
CA ARG A 980 99.52 -63.03 -26.86
C ARG A 980 98.59 -64.23 -27.06
N GLU A 981 97.53 -64.07 -27.86
CA GLU A 981 97.19 -64.86 -29.08
C GLU A 981 95.75 -64.52 -29.53
N PHE A 982 95.47 -63.97 -30.73
CA PHE A 982 95.51 -64.53 -32.11
C PHE A 982 94.20 -65.22 -32.61
N ARG A 983 93.24 -64.41 -33.12
CA ARG A 983 92.28 -64.74 -34.22
C ARG A 983 91.23 -65.90 -33.97
N PRO A 984 90.28 -66.19 -34.90
CA PRO A 984 89.49 -65.30 -35.79
C PRO A 984 87.97 -65.65 -35.97
N GLN A 985 87.14 -64.62 -36.21
CA GLN A 985 86.18 -64.50 -37.35
C GLN A 985 85.29 -65.69 -37.85
N CYS A 986 84.00 -65.69 -37.49
CA CYS A 986 82.80 -66.05 -38.29
C CYS A 986 81.53 -65.80 -37.45
N GLY A 987 80.29 -65.56 -37.92
CA GLY A 987 79.59 -65.41 -39.23
C GLY A 987 78.09 -65.21 -38.89
N SER A 988 77.13 -64.74 -39.70
CA SER A 988 77.00 -64.42 -41.13
C SER A 988 75.95 -63.29 -41.27
N LYS A 989 76.16 -62.24 -42.08
CA LYS A 989 75.74 -62.12 -43.49
C LYS A 989 74.26 -62.42 -43.82
N ARG A 990 73.45 -61.36 -43.89
CA ARG A 990 72.60 -60.95 -45.03
C ARG A 990 72.67 -59.41 -45.12
N GLU A 991 73.00 -58.79 -46.27
CA GLU A 991 72.15 -58.54 -47.46
C GLU A 991 71.01 -57.55 -47.18
N ILE A 992 70.83 -56.41 -47.89
CA ILE A 992 71.68 -55.75 -48.90
C ILE A 992 71.29 -54.24 -49.03
N GLN A 993 72.25 -53.37 -49.42
CA GLN A 993 72.21 -52.04 -50.11
C GLN A 993 70.91 -51.16 -50.17
N SER A 994 70.94 -49.82 -50.22
CA SER A 994 72.05 -48.81 -50.15
C SER A 994 71.49 -47.36 -50.22
N ASP A 995 72.23 -46.41 -49.62
CA ASP A 995 72.50 -45.02 -50.10
C ASP A 995 71.31 -44.04 -50.39
N GLN A 996 71.48 -42.70 -50.40
CA GLN A 996 72.68 -41.86 -50.28
C GLN A 996 72.44 -40.51 -49.56
N SER A 997 73.55 -39.87 -49.18
CA SER A 997 73.76 -38.63 -48.41
C SER A 997 73.17 -37.31 -48.92
N SER A 998 72.92 -36.36 -48.00
CA SER A 998 73.43 -34.96 -48.09
C SER A 998 73.50 -34.24 -46.73
N VAL A 999 74.44 -33.28 -46.60
CA VAL A 999 74.89 -32.46 -45.43
C VAL A 999 75.69 -31.27 -46.03
N PRO A 1000 75.84 -30.05 -45.42
CA PRO A 1000 75.36 -29.48 -44.14
C PRO A 1000 74.34 -28.31 -44.34
N ASP A 1001 74.07 -27.38 -43.42
CA ASP A 1001 74.93 -26.20 -43.09
C ASP A 1001 74.66 -25.54 -41.71
N PHE A 1002 75.44 -24.50 -41.36
CA PHE A 1002 75.53 -23.83 -40.04
C PHE A 1002 74.68 -22.53 -39.87
N LEU A 1003 74.75 -21.93 -38.66
CA LEU A 1003 74.24 -20.60 -38.22
C LEU A 1003 72.75 -20.53 -37.82
N ALA A 1004 72.30 -19.66 -36.89
CA ALA A 1004 72.96 -18.94 -35.78
C ALA A 1004 71.90 -18.44 -34.75
N LEU A 1005 72.34 -17.92 -33.61
CA LEU A 1005 71.49 -17.26 -32.61
C LEU A 1005 70.90 -15.92 -33.12
N GLN A 1006 69.61 -15.67 -32.86
CA GLN A 1006 69.10 -14.31 -32.67
C GLN A 1006 67.92 -14.28 -31.68
N ALA A 1007 67.55 -13.08 -31.22
CA ALA A 1007 66.87 -12.84 -29.95
C ALA A 1007 65.34 -12.71 -30.02
N GLU A 1008 64.74 -12.47 -28.85
CA GLU A 1008 63.35 -12.03 -28.63
C GLU A 1008 62.99 -10.77 -29.44
N PRO A 1009 61.68 -10.55 -29.67
CA PRO A 1009 61.14 -9.20 -29.47
C PRO A 1009 59.85 -9.17 -28.64
N ASP A 1010 59.64 -8.03 -27.98
CA ASP A 1010 58.52 -7.75 -27.06
C ASP A 1010 57.12 -7.84 -27.68
N ILE A 1011 56.15 -8.25 -26.85
CA ILE A 1011 54.71 -8.14 -27.16
C ILE A 1011 54.22 -6.75 -26.75
N THR A 1012 54.16 -5.82 -27.71
CA THR A 1012 53.49 -4.52 -27.52
C THR A 1012 52.06 -4.58 -28.05
N TYR A 1013 51.07 -4.33 -27.18
CA TYR A 1013 49.66 -4.29 -27.56
C TYR A 1013 49.33 -3.12 -28.49
N SER A 1014 48.60 -3.38 -29.57
CA SER A 1014 47.93 -2.35 -30.38
C SER A 1014 46.44 -2.26 -30.02
N VAL A 1015 45.98 -1.06 -29.64
CA VAL A 1015 44.58 -0.80 -29.31
C VAL A 1015 43.80 -0.49 -30.59
N THR A 1016 42.81 -1.33 -30.93
CA THR A 1016 41.78 -0.98 -31.93
C THR A 1016 40.46 -0.67 -31.24
N GLN A 1017 40.26 0.62 -31.00
CA GLN A 1017 39.02 1.22 -30.52
C GLN A 1017 37.92 1.03 -31.58
N ASN A 1018 36.76 0.47 -31.21
CA ASN A 1018 35.60 0.38 -32.10
C ASN A 1018 34.38 1.07 -31.46
N ARG A 1019 33.64 1.81 -32.28
CA ARG A 1019 32.58 2.73 -31.85
C ARG A 1019 31.20 2.08 -31.79
N ASP A 1020 30.32 2.75 -31.06
CA ASP A 1020 28.88 2.52 -31.02
C ASP A 1020 28.24 2.50 -32.41
N SER A 1021 27.21 1.67 -32.57
CA SER A 1021 26.24 1.78 -33.66
C SER A 1021 24.84 1.44 -33.14
N SER A 1022 24.19 2.44 -32.54
CA SER A 1022 22.77 2.39 -32.20
C SER A 1022 21.90 2.50 -33.45
N LEU A 1023 20.99 1.53 -33.70
CA LEU A 1023 19.67 1.72 -34.35
C LEU A 1023 18.94 0.37 -34.62
N SER A 1024 18.14 -0.09 -33.67
CA SER A 1024 16.80 -0.71 -33.91
C SER A 1024 16.06 -0.88 -32.58
#